data_AF-A0A4Q1JJZ2-F1
#
_entry.id   AF-A0A4Q1JJZ2-F1
#
_cell.length_a   1.000
_cell.length_b   1.000
_cell.length_c   1.000
_cell.angle_alpha   90.00
_cell.angle_beta   90.00
_cell.angle_gamma   90.00
#
_symmetry.space_group_name_H-M   'P 1'
#
loop_
_entity.id
_entity.type
_entity.pdbx_description
1 polymer ?
#
loop_
_entity_poly.entity_id
_entity_poly.type
_entity_poly.pdbx_seq_one_letter_code
_entity_poly.pdbx_strand_id
1 'polypeptide(L)'
;MKATPIFTDNFLSHYISDFRITSIPDIRGISIVIKSLVQELETGKFETLKEEEIKSRFITQFFGDVLGFNYGNSNEWLLREEKKSIIDGKKSDGALGYFYKEGKKDDVRAVIEFKDAKTGIDSKQNRRGEQTPVEQGFSYAPTMGGNCKWVIVSNIKETRFYISNDSSKYQSFFLKDLVNEDKLKSLLFLFHKDNFIKKEGNSQTDRLLEKSKILSEKQDLPIHIIDKLYNCIHKFEGLGFVDPNYISTLFPFNILDEHVWQYHNRNLFTINAELYKLLSEIEIENNELIISQQLKNEIATSNVIDARNKLESTFIFLNQCMIDEISAIKDYKQIEAKNKRTIGFSTRHSFHFKEKEEGITKRIQLFDNKECDCLSCNFRSLNFKKLLEKLKAGLGNEDLNTTEYAFGNYLVASNNYKNAYNILKSIEKTTKGRETKEIEYFLSKLNIKYLHNLISDYQYADGKEILNDIKSIDLDKVIYDEIEFSVDRDVKNYLIGIKEDKLIYKLQDKIEDVVFQIEKLKNLYDNGGVQHAGPNLPFNLSQAYFSLYLHVNKNYIIYDVFNRYKSLTEKVFKGLVISYQTKEVGITEFNEFFLTEAILHINPSDLQEVLKEIDVIKLNKQCVDNLLQKLNNFTLSYFRDGLFNDHYKSSLIEEYLTNYGFRATYRNIFSNLFTILRRLEIDKEQFSSSKKSLLKFLKIETELAWNDLKQFSFFLTDKGYLFVPDELMDILKIAIERDEFYNTKYTDLIETTSIVIGKFYSNYKIENTKLIQTAILKSSSDDGKRANYSHLLHLIKVCNEKCKSILIEMIENELNDNFSGDFYFDLLNKSDYNYNSNGYFQKYCDYINQHKGNGVYKYGTLKLTDGLFIRLVYLIYKFNIDFEIEELKGFTNLNDFEKWLLNPDTFNYDDFDANWLLDCNKPMFLNRLKGNGDIANALDLKLITSFNSELASMKYKYFRR
;
A
#
# COMPACT_ATOMS: atom_id res chain seq x y z
N MET A 1 -17.03 -45.30 43.11
CA MET A 1 -17.43 -44.01 42.50
C MET A 1 -17.25 -44.13 40.99
N LYS A 2 -18.18 -43.63 40.17
CA LYS A 2 -17.94 -43.48 38.73
C LYS A 2 -16.80 -42.47 38.58
N ALA A 3 -15.69 -42.88 37.97
CA ALA A 3 -14.57 -41.97 37.74
C ALA A 3 -14.97 -40.88 36.73
N THR A 4 -14.47 -39.66 36.95
CA THR A 4 -14.78 -38.49 36.13
C THR A 4 -13.64 -38.25 35.13
N PRO A 5 -13.92 -37.93 33.86
CA PRO A 5 -12.85 -37.65 32.91
C PRO A 5 -12.04 -36.41 33.32
N ILE A 6 -10.74 -36.38 32.98
CA ILE A 6 -9.90 -35.19 33.17
C ILE A 6 -10.43 -34.02 32.33
N PHE A 7 -10.92 -34.34 31.13
CA PHE A 7 -11.51 -33.40 30.19
C PHE A 7 -12.88 -33.92 29.74
N THR A 8 -13.94 -33.15 29.95
CA THR A 8 -15.28 -33.51 29.42
C THR A 8 -15.29 -33.43 27.90
N ASP A 9 -16.14 -34.21 27.23
CA ASP A 9 -16.25 -34.19 25.77
C ASP A 9 -16.63 -32.78 25.25
N ASN A 10 -17.47 -32.05 25.99
CA ASN A 10 -17.87 -30.68 25.66
C ASN A 10 -16.70 -29.68 25.85
N PHE A 11 -15.97 -29.73 26.96
CA PHE A 11 -14.72 -28.96 27.12
C PHE A 11 -13.73 -29.24 26.00
N LEU A 12 -13.51 -30.52 25.65
CA LEU A 12 -12.60 -30.88 24.57
C LEU A 12 -13.10 -30.36 23.21
N SER A 13 -14.40 -30.34 22.96
CA SER A 13 -14.97 -29.80 21.72
C SER A 13 -14.59 -28.33 21.48
N HIS A 14 -14.33 -27.56 22.55
CA HIS A 14 -13.89 -26.17 22.49
C HIS A 14 -12.48 -26.01 21.91
N TYR A 15 -11.66 -27.06 21.96
CA TYR A 15 -10.26 -27.01 21.51
C TYR A 15 -9.95 -27.99 20.36
N ILE A 16 -10.77 -29.03 20.20
CA ILE A 16 -10.60 -30.06 19.17
C ILE A 16 -11.15 -29.64 17.81
N SER A 17 -12.09 -28.70 17.76
CA SER A 17 -12.75 -28.27 16.51
C SER A 17 -11.74 -27.82 15.44
N ASP A 18 -10.72 -27.07 15.84
CA ASP A 18 -9.67 -26.56 14.93
C ASP A 18 -8.50 -27.53 14.69
N PHE A 19 -8.36 -28.57 15.52
CA PHE A 19 -7.35 -29.60 15.30
C PHE A 19 -7.72 -30.41 14.05
N ARG A 20 -6.81 -30.60 13.10
CA ARG A 20 -7.05 -31.49 11.95
C ARG A 20 -6.20 -32.73 12.13
N ILE A 21 -6.82 -33.92 12.14
CA ILE A 21 -6.09 -35.17 12.34
C ILE A 21 -4.99 -35.37 11.28
N THR A 22 -5.18 -34.79 10.09
CA THR A 22 -4.22 -34.77 8.98
C THR A 22 -2.96 -33.94 9.24
N SER A 23 -2.91 -33.11 10.29
CA SER A 23 -1.68 -32.42 10.69
C SER A 23 -0.67 -33.33 11.37
N ILE A 24 -1.08 -34.53 11.82
CA ILE A 24 -0.19 -35.51 12.43
C ILE A 24 0.58 -36.26 11.32
N PRO A 25 1.92 -36.27 11.37
CA PRO A 25 2.72 -37.04 10.43
C PRO A 25 2.34 -38.53 10.43
N ASP A 26 2.32 -39.15 9.25
CA ASP A 26 1.98 -40.57 9.06
C ASP A 26 0.62 -41.02 9.64
N ILE A 27 -0.41 -40.16 9.59
CA ILE A 27 -1.75 -40.52 10.07
C ILE A 27 -2.32 -41.79 9.41
N ARG A 28 -1.91 -42.10 8.17
CA ARG A 28 -2.27 -43.35 7.48
C ARG A 28 -1.62 -44.56 8.14
N GLY A 29 -0.31 -44.51 8.40
CA GLY A 29 0.41 -45.55 9.14
C GLY A 29 -0.17 -45.75 10.53
N ILE A 30 -0.42 -44.67 11.27
CA ILE A 30 -1.10 -44.68 12.59
C ILE A 30 -2.45 -45.42 12.49
N SER A 31 -3.27 -45.07 11.51
CA SER A 31 -4.58 -45.71 11.30
C SER A 31 -4.47 -47.21 10.98
N ILE A 32 -3.42 -47.62 10.26
CA ILE A 32 -3.14 -49.03 9.95
C ILE A 32 -2.73 -49.78 11.23
N VAL A 33 -1.83 -49.21 12.03
CA VAL A 33 -1.39 -49.80 13.31
C VAL A 33 -2.58 -49.98 14.25
N ILE A 34 -3.42 -48.95 14.41
CA ILE A 34 -4.63 -49.04 15.23
C ILE A 34 -5.57 -50.14 14.73
N LYS A 35 -5.88 -50.17 13.42
CA LYS A 35 -6.74 -51.22 12.85
C LYS A 35 -6.17 -52.63 13.07
N SER A 36 -4.84 -52.79 12.93
CA SER A 36 -4.17 -54.06 13.19
C SER A 36 -4.28 -54.48 14.66
N LEU A 37 -4.06 -53.55 15.59
CA LEU A 37 -4.20 -53.81 17.03
C LEU A 37 -5.65 -54.16 17.40
N VAL A 38 -6.64 -53.47 16.82
CA VAL A 38 -8.06 -53.76 17.03
C VAL A 38 -8.44 -55.14 16.50
N GLN A 39 -7.97 -55.51 15.30
CA GLN A 39 -8.22 -56.84 14.73
C GLN A 39 -7.61 -57.96 15.59
N GLU A 40 -6.41 -57.77 16.14
CA GLU A 40 -5.79 -58.73 17.05
C GLU A 40 -6.54 -58.85 18.38
N LEU A 41 -7.12 -57.74 18.86
CA LEU A 41 -7.99 -57.76 20.03
C LEU A 41 -9.30 -58.52 19.75
N GLU A 42 -9.95 -58.26 18.62
CA GLU A 42 -11.23 -58.88 18.24
C GLU A 42 -11.11 -60.39 17.95
N THR A 43 -9.95 -60.83 17.43
CA THR A 43 -9.67 -62.25 17.18
C THR A 43 -9.35 -63.05 18.44
N GLY A 44 -9.26 -62.40 19.61
CA GLY A 44 -8.91 -63.04 20.87
C GLY A 44 -7.41 -63.34 21.03
N LYS A 45 -6.56 -62.87 20.10
CA LYS A 45 -5.13 -63.18 20.07
C LYS A 45 -4.44 -62.67 21.33
N PHE A 46 -4.76 -61.45 21.76
CA PHE A 46 -4.18 -60.84 22.96
C PHE A 46 -4.55 -61.56 24.26
N GLU A 47 -5.69 -62.27 24.31
CA GLU A 47 -6.05 -63.13 25.44
C GLU A 47 -5.23 -64.42 25.52
N THR A 48 -4.57 -64.83 24.43
CA THR A 48 -3.77 -66.08 24.39
C THR A 48 -2.28 -65.88 24.69
N LEU A 49 -1.77 -64.65 24.55
CA LEU A 49 -0.37 -64.29 24.77
C LEU A 49 -0.08 -63.96 26.24
N LYS A 50 1.15 -64.21 26.69
CA LYS A 50 1.60 -63.78 28.03
C LYS A 50 1.90 -62.29 28.06
N GLU A 51 1.77 -61.65 29.22
CA GLU A 51 2.07 -60.22 29.42
C GLU A 51 3.46 -59.83 28.87
N GLU A 52 4.50 -60.61 29.20
CA GLU A 52 5.87 -60.35 28.74
C GLU A 52 6.04 -60.41 27.21
N GLU A 53 5.26 -61.25 26.52
CA GLU A 53 5.35 -61.45 25.06
C GLU A 53 4.77 -60.25 24.28
N ILE A 54 3.77 -59.57 24.85
CA ILE A 54 3.06 -58.48 24.19
C ILE A 54 3.49 -57.10 24.66
N LYS A 55 3.99 -56.98 25.89
CA LYS A 55 4.29 -55.70 26.53
C LYS A 55 5.16 -54.80 25.68
N SER A 56 6.34 -55.27 25.27
CA SER A 56 7.28 -54.45 24.49
C SER A 56 6.68 -54.04 23.14
N ARG A 57 5.97 -54.96 22.47
CA ARG A 57 5.29 -54.66 21.20
C ARG A 57 4.20 -53.62 21.37
N PHE A 58 3.33 -53.75 22.37
CA PHE A 58 2.25 -52.78 22.56
C PHE A 58 2.80 -51.41 22.96
N ILE A 59 3.79 -51.38 23.85
CA ILE A 59 4.40 -50.13 24.29
C ILE A 59 5.03 -49.39 23.11
N THR A 60 5.81 -50.08 22.28
CA THR A 60 6.45 -49.49 21.09
C THR A 60 5.43 -49.10 20.01
N GLN A 61 4.44 -49.93 19.70
CA GLN A 61 3.44 -49.62 18.68
C GLN A 61 2.48 -48.50 19.11
N PHE A 62 1.97 -48.54 20.34
CA PHE A 62 0.98 -47.56 20.80
C PHE A 62 1.64 -46.25 21.22
N PHE A 63 2.64 -46.26 22.10
CA PHE A 63 3.26 -45.01 22.53
C PHE A 63 4.30 -44.51 21.51
N GLY A 64 5.00 -45.42 20.85
CA GLY A 64 5.98 -45.05 19.84
C GLY A 64 5.36 -44.71 18.50
N ASP A 65 4.73 -45.67 17.84
CA ASP A 65 4.27 -45.49 16.46
C ASP A 65 2.96 -44.67 16.37
N VAL A 66 2.03 -44.83 17.31
CA VAL A 66 0.75 -44.07 17.32
C VAL A 66 0.89 -42.69 17.97
N LEU A 67 1.50 -42.59 19.16
CA LEU A 67 1.66 -41.29 19.86
C LEU A 67 2.96 -40.55 19.52
N GLY A 68 3.82 -41.14 18.70
CA GLY A 68 5.01 -40.50 18.12
C GLY A 68 6.24 -40.47 19.03
N PHE A 69 6.25 -41.16 20.18
CA PHE A 69 7.38 -41.15 21.10
C PHE A 69 8.51 -42.05 20.60
N ASN A 70 9.53 -41.46 19.96
CA ASN A 70 10.62 -42.25 19.40
C ASN A 70 11.36 -43.12 20.44
N TYR A 71 11.76 -44.31 20.02
CA TYR A 71 12.43 -45.32 20.88
C TYR A 71 13.71 -45.91 20.25
N GLY A 72 14.07 -45.49 19.02
CA GLY A 72 15.16 -46.09 18.23
C GLY A 72 16.40 -45.20 18.01
N ASN A 73 16.44 -43.97 18.53
CA ASN A 73 17.52 -43.02 18.23
C ASN A 73 18.66 -43.10 19.28
N SER A 74 19.92 -43.18 18.85
CA SER A 74 21.05 -43.60 19.71
C SER A 74 21.54 -42.55 20.71
N ASN A 75 21.15 -41.28 20.55
CA ASN A 75 21.66 -40.16 21.36
C ASN A 75 20.60 -39.53 22.29
N GLU A 76 19.37 -39.33 21.80
CA GLU A 76 18.23 -38.80 22.55
C GLU A 76 16.94 -39.47 22.06
N TRP A 77 16.13 -40.00 22.98
CA TRP A 77 14.86 -40.67 22.67
C TRP A 77 13.79 -40.35 23.72
N LEU A 78 12.52 -40.61 23.38
CA LEU A 78 11.37 -40.14 24.15
C LEU A 78 10.58 -41.24 24.85
N LEU A 79 10.77 -42.51 24.46
CA LEU A 79 10.15 -43.69 25.08
C LEU A 79 11.22 -44.67 25.57
N ARG A 80 11.16 -45.05 26.85
CA ARG A 80 12.10 -46.01 27.45
C ARG A 80 11.36 -47.13 28.18
N GLU A 81 11.63 -48.38 27.82
CA GLU A 81 11.13 -49.55 28.53
C GLU A 81 11.95 -49.83 29.81
N GLU A 82 11.31 -50.48 30.79
CA GLU A 82 11.92 -50.94 32.04
C GLU A 82 12.72 -49.89 32.83
N LYS A 83 12.23 -48.64 32.86
CA LYS A 83 12.92 -47.54 33.55
C LYS A 83 12.92 -47.78 35.06
N LYS A 84 14.13 -47.82 35.65
CA LYS A 84 14.36 -47.88 37.11
C LYS A 84 14.18 -46.51 37.77
N SER A 85 13.50 -46.52 38.91
CA SER A 85 13.41 -45.42 39.87
C SER A 85 14.79 -45.00 40.38
N ILE A 86 14.93 -43.71 40.67
CA ILE A 86 16.17 -43.12 41.21
C ILE A 86 16.27 -43.41 42.72
N ILE A 87 15.14 -43.60 43.41
CA ILE A 87 15.07 -43.70 44.87
C ILE A 87 15.15 -45.16 45.35
N ASP A 88 14.27 -46.03 44.85
CA ASP A 88 14.08 -47.39 45.39
C ASP A 88 14.45 -48.51 44.40
N GLY A 89 14.88 -48.14 43.18
CA GLY A 89 15.32 -49.08 42.15
C GLY A 89 14.21 -49.91 41.51
N LYS A 90 12.93 -49.67 41.86
CA LYS A 90 11.79 -50.36 41.23
C LYS A 90 11.66 -49.95 39.76
N LYS A 91 11.18 -50.87 38.92
CA LYS A 91 11.06 -50.70 37.46
C LYS A 91 9.61 -50.46 37.07
N SER A 92 9.36 -49.35 36.39
CA SER A 92 8.12 -49.17 35.59
C SER A 92 8.22 -49.96 34.28
N ASP A 93 7.09 -50.37 33.71
CA ASP A 93 7.05 -51.10 32.44
C ASP A 93 7.51 -50.23 31.27
N GLY A 94 7.15 -48.94 31.28
CA GLY A 94 7.65 -47.94 30.35
C GLY A 94 7.66 -46.54 30.97
N ALA A 95 8.39 -45.63 30.32
CA ALA A 95 8.42 -44.22 30.70
C ALA A 95 8.51 -43.34 29.45
N LEU A 96 7.81 -42.20 29.49
CA LEU A 96 7.87 -41.14 28.48
C LEU A 96 8.60 -39.94 29.06
N GLY A 97 9.51 -39.33 28.30
CA GLY A 97 10.37 -38.27 28.81
C GLY A 97 11.47 -37.89 27.84
N TYR A 98 12.55 -37.32 28.34
CA TYR A 98 13.76 -37.04 27.56
C TYR A 98 14.89 -37.92 28.10
N PHE A 99 15.29 -38.91 27.32
CA PHE A 99 16.28 -39.90 27.72
C PHE A 99 17.55 -39.76 26.93
N TYR A 100 18.69 -40.03 27.58
CA TYR A 100 20.01 -39.88 26.99
C TYR A 100 20.86 -41.12 27.24
N LYS A 101 21.89 -41.30 26.42
CA LYS A 101 22.91 -42.33 26.64
C LYS A 101 23.53 -42.23 28.04
N GLU A 102 23.73 -40.99 28.52
CA GLU A 102 24.17 -40.68 29.87
C GLU A 102 22.94 -40.56 30.80
N GLY A 103 22.50 -41.68 31.37
CA GLY A 103 21.22 -41.79 32.10
C GLY A 103 21.04 -40.90 33.34
N LYS A 104 22.06 -40.13 33.76
CA LYS A 104 21.95 -39.08 34.78
C LYS A 104 21.15 -37.86 34.31
N LYS A 105 21.01 -37.68 32.99
CA LYS A 105 20.26 -36.58 32.36
C LYS A 105 18.81 -36.95 32.05
N ASP A 106 18.40 -38.17 32.35
CA ASP A 106 17.05 -38.63 32.07
C ASP A 106 16.01 -37.80 32.84
N ASP A 107 14.99 -37.36 32.11
CA ASP A 107 13.91 -36.54 32.64
C ASP A 107 12.56 -37.21 32.32
N VAL A 108 12.01 -37.90 33.32
CA VAL A 108 10.76 -38.66 33.19
C VAL A 108 9.56 -37.73 33.35
N ARG A 109 8.66 -37.72 32.36
CA ARG A 109 7.44 -36.91 32.34
C ARG A 109 6.18 -37.72 32.58
N ALA A 110 6.17 -38.98 32.15
CA ALA A 110 5.10 -39.93 32.42
C ALA A 110 5.65 -41.34 32.67
N VAL A 111 5.00 -42.11 33.53
CA VAL A 111 5.26 -43.54 33.76
C VAL A 111 4.13 -44.38 33.18
N ILE A 112 4.46 -45.57 32.68
CA ILE A 112 3.52 -46.53 32.10
C ILE A 112 3.58 -47.81 32.94
N GLU A 113 2.42 -48.23 33.45
CA GLU A 113 2.19 -49.56 34.02
C GLU A 113 1.33 -50.37 33.04
N PHE A 114 1.78 -51.57 32.68
CA PHE A 114 1.15 -52.39 31.66
C PHE A 114 0.66 -53.73 32.25
N LYS A 115 -0.45 -54.24 31.71
CA LYS A 115 -0.99 -55.57 32.03
C LYS A 115 -1.49 -56.29 30.78
N ASP A 116 -1.66 -57.61 30.90
CA ASP A 116 -2.33 -58.39 29.87
C ASP A 116 -3.82 -58.01 29.66
N ALA A 117 -4.40 -58.45 28.54
CA ALA A 117 -5.79 -58.13 28.16
C ALA A 117 -6.87 -58.77 29.06
N LYS A 118 -6.50 -59.68 29.97
CA LYS A 118 -7.42 -60.36 30.90
C LYS A 118 -7.49 -59.65 32.25
N THR A 119 -6.48 -58.86 32.59
CA THR A 119 -6.36 -58.19 33.87
C THR A 119 -7.25 -56.94 33.93
N GLY A 120 -8.09 -56.86 34.96
CA GLY A 120 -8.85 -55.66 35.26
C GLY A 120 -7.96 -54.58 35.87
N ILE A 121 -7.93 -53.38 35.29
CA ILE A 121 -7.08 -52.26 35.73
C ILE A 121 -7.36 -51.82 37.18
N ASP A 122 -8.60 -51.99 37.66
CA ASP A 122 -9.02 -51.66 39.03
C ASP A 122 -9.14 -52.90 39.95
N SER A 123 -8.77 -54.09 39.46
CA SER A 123 -8.87 -55.33 40.23
C SER A 123 -7.60 -55.55 41.07
N LYS A 124 -7.77 -55.83 42.36
CA LYS A 124 -6.66 -56.21 43.23
C LYS A 124 -6.00 -57.49 42.71
N GLN A 125 -4.68 -57.48 42.64
CA GLN A 125 -3.92 -58.63 42.17
C GLN A 125 -3.71 -59.66 43.29
N ASN A 126 -3.78 -60.95 42.95
CA ASN A 126 -3.48 -62.06 43.86
C ASN A 126 -1.96 -62.22 44.07
N ARG A 127 -1.30 -61.19 44.62
CA ARG A 127 0.14 -61.16 44.96
C ARG A 127 0.35 -60.45 46.31
N ARG A 128 1.52 -60.65 46.92
CA ARG A 128 1.91 -60.02 48.21
C ARG A 128 1.80 -58.49 48.08
N GLY A 129 0.85 -57.87 48.78
CA GLY A 129 0.58 -56.43 48.76
C GLY A 129 -0.78 -56.02 48.18
N GLU A 130 -1.53 -56.93 47.54
CA GLU A 130 -2.90 -56.73 47.00
C GLU A 130 -3.16 -55.38 46.29
N GLN A 131 -2.18 -54.87 45.55
CA GLN A 131 -2.34 -53.61 44.81
C GLN A 131 -3.06 -53.82 43.48
N THR A 132 -3.84 -52.84 43.05
CA THR A 132 -4.36 -52.72 41.69
C THR A 132 -3.27 -52.21 40.74
N PRO A 133 -3.36 -52.49 39.42
CA PRO A 133 -2.49 -51.87 38.41
C PRO A 133 -2.41 -50.33 38.52
N VAL A 134 -3.51 -49.66 38.86
CA VAL A 134 -3.50 -48.21 39.10
C VAL A 134 -2.64 -47.84 40.29
N GLU A 135 -2.81 -48.50 41.43
CA GLU A 135 -1.99 -48.26 42.63
C GLU A 135 -0.50 -48.53 42.37
N GLN A 136 -0.18 -49.55 41.54
CA GLN A 136 1.19 -49.83 41.11
C GLN A 136 1.76 -48.68 40.27
N GLY A 137 1.02 -48.20 39.26
CA GLY A 137 1.43 -47.06 38.43
C GLY A 137 1.72 -45.80 39.25
N PHE A 138 0.83 -45.46 40.18
CA PHE A 138 0.98 -44.29 41.06
C PHE A 138 2.16 -44.40 42.02
N SER A 139 2.56 -45.62 42.42
CA SER A 139 3.73 -45.82 43.29
C SER A 139 5.05 -45.41 42.63
N TYR A 140 5.11 -45.36 41.29
CA TYR A 140 6.32 -44.97 40.56
C TYR A 140 6.50 -43.46 40.45
N ALA A 141 5.43 -42.68 40.25
CA ALA A 141 5.55 -41.25 39.91
C ALA A 141 6.39 -40.43 40.93
N PRO A 142 6.23 -40.58 42.26
CA PRO A 142 7.04 -39.83 43.24
C PRO A 142 8.52 -40.19 43.21
N THR A 143 8.89 -41.35 42.65
CA THR A 143 10.25 -41.90 42.72
C THR A 143 11.04 -41.76 41.41
N MET A 144 10.41 -41.20 40.37
CA MET A 144 10.99 -41.01 39.03
C MET A 144 11.58 -39.60 38.79
N GLY A 145 11.72 -38.80 39.83
CA GLY A 145 12.16 -37.40 39.75
C GLY A 145 10.98 -36.42 39.74
N GLY A 146 11.22 -35.16 40.13
CA GLY A 146 10.17 -34.18 40.42
C GLY A 146 9.30 -33.73 39.23
N ASN A 147 9.65 -34.12 38.00
CA ASN A 147 8.95 -33.69 36.77
C ASN A 147 7.92 -34.70 36.24
N CYS A 148 7.73 -35.85 36.89
CA CYS A 148 6.77 -36.87 36.47
C CYS A 148 5.33 -36.44 36.83
N LYS A 149 4.66 -35.77 35.88
CA LYS A 149 3.29 -35.24 36.06
C LYS A 149 2.18 -36.23 35.73
N TRP A 150 2.49 -37.32 35.02
CA TRP A 150 1.49 -38.23 34.47
C TRP A 150 1.75 -39.69 34.84
N VAL A 151 0.67 -40.43 35.06
CA VAL A 151 0.67 -41.89 35.24
C VAL A 151 -0.22 -42.49 34.17
N ILE A 152 0.28 -43.49 33.46
CA ILE A 152 -0.43 -44.17 32.37
C ILE A 152 -0.60 -45.63 32.76
N VAL A 153 -1.81 -46.15 32.64
CA VAL A 153 -2.10 -47.55 32.93
C VAL A 153 -2.82 -48.15 31.74
N SER A 154 -2.35 -49.29 31.24
CA SER A 154 -3.00 -49.96 30.12
C SER A 154 -3.04 -51.47 30.27
N ASN A 155 -4.15 -52.06 29.84
CA ASN A 155 -4.33 -53.50 29.70
C ASN A 155 -4.61 -53.90 28.25
N ILE A 156 -4.06 -53.15 27.27
CA ILE A 156 -4.32 -53.27 25.82
C ILE A 156 -5.73 -52.82 25.42
N LYS A 157 -6.77 -53.30 26.10
CA LYS A 157 -8.17 -52.96 25.84
C LYS A 157 -8.45 -51.50 26.12
N GLU A 158 -7.93 -51.02 27.23
CA GLU A 158 -8.09 -49.67 27.73
C GLU A 158 -6.72 -49.07 28.06
N THR A 159 -6.52 -47.81 27.70
CA THR A 159 -5.38 -47.00 28.11
C THR A 159 -5.91 -45.78 28.85
N ARG A 160 -5.50 -45.61 30.11
CA ARG A 160 -5.92 -44.50 30.97
C ARG A 160 -4.74 -43.59 31.28
N PHE A 161 -4.95 -42.29 31.15
CA PHE A 161 -4.00 -41.24 31.49
C PHE A 161 -4.48 -40.52 32.75
N TYR A 162 -3.61 -40.46 33.76
CA TYR A 162 -3.86 -39.88 35.06
C TYR A 162 -2.88 -38.75 35.35
N ILE A 163 -3.31 -37.80 36.18
CA ILE A 163 -2.41 -36.83 36.80
C ILE A 163 -1.75 -37.54 37.99
N SER A 164 -0.43 -37.41 38.15
CA SER A 164 0.34 -38.20 39.12
C SER A 164 -0.05 -37.98 40.58
N ASN A 165 -0.77 -36.91 40.90
CA ASN A 165 -1.27 -36.60 42.24
C ASN A 165 -2.79 -36.76 42.43
N ASP A 166 -3.52 -37.23 41.41
CA ASP A 166 -4.98 -37.43 41.49
C ASP A 166 -5.39 -38.72 40.74
N SER A 167 -5.66 -39.78 41.50
CA SER A 167 -6.13 -41.06 40.95
C SER A 167 -7.65 -41.13 40.73
N SER A 168 -8.39 -40.09 41.13
CA SER A 168 -9.86 -40.07 41.03
C SER A 168 -10.36 -39.66 39.63
N LYS A 169 -9.50 -39.03 38.83
CA LYS A 169 -9.80 -38.55 37.47
C LYS A 169 -8.81 -39.11 36.45
N TYR A 170 -9.30 -39.52 35.29
CA TYR A 170 -8.47 -39.99 34.18
C TYR A 170 -9.10 -39.73 32.83
N GLN A 171 -8.28 -39.60 31.79
CA GLN A 171 -8.77 -39.69 30.41
C GLN A 171 -8.59 -41.12 29.93
N SER A 172 -9.67 -41.76 29.48
CA SER A 172 -9.64 -43.16 29.01
C SER A 172 -9.88 -43.26 27.50
N PHE A 173 -9.14 -44.17 26.88
CA PHE A 173 -9.32 -44.57 25.49
C PHE A 173 -9.39 -46.08 25.39
N PHE A 174 -10.48 -46.59 24.83
CA PHE A 174 -10.59 -48.00 24.47
C PHE A 174 -10.02 -48.20 23.08
N LEU A 175 -9.14 -49.20 22.92
CA LEU A 175 -8.47 -49.48 21.66
C LEU A 175 -9.46 -49.68 20.50
N LYS A 176 -10.55 -50.41 20.73
CA LYS A 176 -11.62 -50.65 19.74
C LYS A 176 -12.28 -49.35 19.23
N ASP A 177 -12.36 -48.32 20.07
CA ASP A 177 -13.03 -47.06 19.73
C ASP A 177 -12.11 -46.15 18.90
N LEU A 178 -10.79 -46.40 18.88
CA LEU A 178 -9.82 -45.61 18.11
C LEU A 178 -9.91 -45.82 16.60
N VAL A 179 -10.74 -46.75 16.12
CA VAL A 179 -11.10 -46.83 14.68
C VAL A 179 -12.01 -45.67 14.28
N ASN A 180 -12.74 -45.08 15.24
CA ASN A 180 -13.50 -43.86 15.03
C ASN A 180 -12.55 -42.64 14.99
N GLU A 181 -12.68 -41.84 13.93
CA GLU A 181 -11.80 -40.70 13.68
C GLU A 181 -11.82 -39.66 14.80
N ASP A 182 -12.99 -39.35 15.38
CA ASP A 182 -13.11 -38.35 16.46
C ASP A 182 -12.41 -38.81 17.73
N LYS A 183 -12.50 -40.10 18.07
CA LYS A 183 -11.81 -40.66 19.25
C LYS A 183 -10.30 -40.72 19.04
N LEU A 184 -9.83 -41.09 17.84
CA LEU A 184 -8.41 -41.03 17.50
C LEU A 184 -7.89 -39.58 17.50
N LYS A 185 -8.66 -38.65 16.94
CA LYS A 185 -8.39 -37.22 16.93
C LYS A 185 -8.21 -36.69 18.35
N SER A 186 -9.11 -37.04 19.28
CA SER A 186 -9.01 -36.66 20.70
C SER A 186 -7.77 -37.25 21.38
N LEU A 187 -7.44 -38.52 21.10
CA LEU A 187 -6.23 -39.14 21.64
C LEU A 187 -4.97 -38.40 21.17
N LEU A 188 -4.86 -38.15 19.86
CA LEU A 188 -3.69 -37.48 19.28
C LEU A 188 -3.60 -36.01 19.71
N PHE A 189 -4.73 -35.30 19.78
CA PHE A 189 -4.77 -33.93 20.28
C PHE A 189 -4.20 -33.82 21.69
N LEU A 190 -4.59 -34.73 22.60
CA LEU A 190 -4.18 -34.66 24.00
C LEU A 190 -2.83 -35.32 24.29
N PHE A 191 -2.48 -36.41 23.62
CA PHE A 191 -1.42 -37.30 24.09
C PHE A 191 -0.34 -37.59 23.04
N HIS A 192 -0.42 -37.02 21.82
CA HIS A 192 0.70 -37.07 20.88
C HIS A 192 1.92 -36.32 21.46
N LYS A 193 3.14 -36.78 21.14
CA LYS A 193 4.38 -36.25 21.73
C LYS A 193 4.51 -34.72 21.67
N ASP A 194 4.01 -34.11 20.60
CA ASP A 194 4.12 -32.66 20.35
C ASP A 194 3.21 -31.83 21.28
N ASN A 195 2.19 -32.45 21.87
CA ASN A 195 1.25 -31.81 22.78
C ASN A 195 1.46 -32.23 24.24
N PHE A 196 1.82 -33.50 24.46
CA PHE A 196 1.78 -34.12 25.79
C PHE A 196 2.94 -33.71 26.70
N ILE A 197 4.16 -33.62 26.17
CA ILE A 197 5.36 -33.29 26.95
C ILE A 197 6.14 -32.13 26.30
N LYS A 198 6.85 -31.34 27.12
CA LYS A 198 7.70 -30.25 26.66
C LYS A 198 8.99 -30.19 27.48
N LYS A 199 10.11 -29.87 26.84
CA LYS A 199 11.44 -29.85 27.48
C LYS A 199 11.50 -28.79 28.58
N GLU A 200 10.99 -27.59 28.28
CA GLU A 200 10.89 -26.47 29.21
C GLU A 200 9.47 -25.92 29.28
N GLY A 201 9.00 -25.61 30.51
CA GLY A 201 7.66 -25.10 30.78
C GLY A 201 6.55 -26.17 30.73
N ASN A 202 5.30 -25.69 30.68
CA ASN A 202 4.11 -26.54 30.56
C ASN A 202 3.87 -26.94 29.10
N SER A 203 3.53 -28.22 28.87
CA SER A 203 3.07 -28.72 27.58
C SER A 203 1.66 -28.19 27.23
N GLN A 204 1.18 -28.42 26.01
CA GLN A 204 -0.18 -28.00 25.66
C GLN A 204 -1.22 -28.73 26.51
N THR A 205 -1.00 -30.01 26.77
CA THR A 205 -1.89 -30.82 27.62
C THR A 205 -1.86 -30.36 29.08
N ASP A 206 -0.70 -29.95 29.60
CA ASP A 206 -0.59 -29.36 30.95
C ASP A 206 -1.38 -28.04 31.04
N ARG A 207 -1.27 -27.16 30.04
CA ARG A 207 -2.01 -25.90 29.98
C ARG A 207 -3.52 -26.14 29.87
N LEU A 208 -3.91 -27.13 29.08
CA LEU A 208 -5.30 -27.52 28.92
C LEU A 208 -5.88 -28.05 30.25
N LEU A 209 -5.09 -28.81 30.99
CA LEU A 209 -5.43 -29.31 32.32
C LEU A 209 -5.60 -28.18 33.34
N GLU A 210 -4.74 -27.15 33.30
CA GLU A 210 -4.91 -25.96 34.14
C GLU A 210 -6.22 -25.24 33.80
N LYS A 211 -6.56 -25.10 32.51
CA LYS A 211 -7.83 -24.52 32.07
C LYS A 211 -9.05 -25.34 32.50
N SER A 212 -8.99 -26.67 32.40
CA SER A 212 -10.13 -27.54 32.79
C SER A 212 -10.44 -27.50 34.29
N LYS A 213 -9.46 -27.17 35.14
CA LYS A 213 -9.66 -26.98 36.58
C LYS A 213 -10.39 -25.68 36.92
N ILE A 214 -10.26 -24.66 36.07
CA ILE A 214 -10.87 -23.33 36.27
C ILE A 214 -12.31 -23.30 35.76
N LEU A 215 -12.61 -24.05 34.70
CA LEU A 215 -13.90 -24.09 34.01
C LEU A 215 -14.82 -25.15 34.66
N SER A 216 -15.63 -24.75 35.64
CA SER A 216 -16.64 -25.63 36.27
C SER A 216 -17.72 -26.11 35.29
N GLU A 217 -18.41 -27.22 35.62
CA GLU A 217 -19.49 -27.90 34.87
C GLU A 217 -20.61 -26.98 34.32
N LYS A 218 -20.73 -25.72 34.76
CA LYS A 218 -21.72 -24.74 34.26
C LYS A 218 -21.42 -24.15 32.87
N GLN A 219 -20.23 -24.35 32.31
CA GLN A 219 -19.83 -23.84 30.98
C GLN A 219 -19.64 -24.94 29.91
N ASP A 220 -20.07 -26.16 30.21
CA ASP A 220 -19.97 -27.32 29.33
C ASP A 220 -21.08 -27.33 28.24
N LEU A 221 -21.33 -26.18 27.59
CA LEU A 221 -22.29 -26.01 26.48
C LEU A 221 -21.54 -25.90 25.13
N PRO A 222 -22.17 -26.29 24.00
CA PRO A 222 -21.59 -26.09 22.67
C PRO A 222 -21.30 -24.60 22.40
N ILE A 223 -20.14 -24.28 21.80
CA ILE A 223 -19.78 -22.88 21.46
C ILE A 223 -20.81 -22.33 20.48
N HIS A 224 -21.43 -21.22 20.87
CA HIS A 224 -22.41 -20.52 20.04
C HIS A 224 -21.73 -19.91 18.79
N ILE A 225 -22.48 -19.75 17.70
CA ILE A 225 -21.96 -19.21 16.43
C ILE A 225 -21.32 -17.81 16.58
N ILE A 226 -21.80 -17.00 17.53
CA ILE A 226 -21.22 -15.68 17.86
C ILE A 226 -19.77 -15.82 18.35
N ASP A 227 -19.51 -16.78 19.24
CA ASP A 227 -18.16 -17.02 19.76
C ASP A 227 -17.25 -17.62 18.68
N LYS A 228 -17.77 -18.51 17.83
CA LYS A 228 -17.02 -19.04 16.67
C LYS A 228 -16.59 -17.91 15.72
N LEU A 229 -17.51 -17.01 15.39
CA LEU A 229 -17.23 -15.83 14.55
C LEU A 229 -16.19 -14.92 15.20
N TYR A 230 -16.38 -14.60 16.47
CA TYR A 230 -15.47 -13.74 17.21
C TYR A 230 -14.06 -14.35 17.26
N ASN A 231 -13.92 -15.61 17.64
CA ASN A 231 -12.61 -16.29 17.72
C ASN A 231 -11.92 -16.39 16.35
N CYS A 232 -12.68 -16.65 15.27
CA CYS A 232 -12.15 -16.67 13.90
C CYS A 232 -11.48 -15.36 13.51
N ILE A 233 -12.02 -14.23 13.96
CA ILE A 233 -11.55 -12.89 13.60
C ILE A 233 -10.53 -12.37 14.63
N HIS A 234 -10.81 -12.52 15.91
CA HIS A 234 -10.01 -12.01 17.02
C HIS A 234 -8.59 -12.59 17.03
N LYS A 235 -8.38 -13.80 16.50
CA LYS A 235 -7.02 -14.36 16.35
C LYS A 235 -6.09 -13.53 15.47
N PHE A 236 -6.62 -12.66 14.61
CA PHE A 236 -5.84 -11.72 13.80
C PHE A 236 -5.62 -10.36 14.50
N GLU A 237 -5.96 -10.22 15.78
CA GLU A 237 -5.69 -9.01 16.56
C GLU A 237 -4.21 -8.60 16.46
N GLY A 238 -3.97 -7.34 16.11
CA GLY A 238 -2.65 -6.82 15.75
C GLY A 238 -2.48 -6.55 14.25
N LEU A 239 -3.35 -7.10 13.39
CA LEU A 239 -3.50 -6.68 12.00
C LEU A 239 -4.69 -5.72 11.88
N GLY A 240 -4.53 -4.63 11.13
CA GLY A 240 -5.64 -3.75 10.76
C GLY A 240 -6.31 -4.13 9.43
N PHE A 241 -5.74 -5.10 8.69
CA PHE A 241 -6.29 -5.63 7.45
C PHE A 241 -5.84 -7.08 7.20
N VAL A 242 -6.80 -7.95 6.88
CA VAL A 242 -6.59 -9.32 6.39
C VAL A 242 -7.28 -9.45 5.03
N ASP A 243 -6.64 -10.09 4.04
CA ASP A 243 -7.25 -10.32 2.71
C ASP A 243 -8.65 -10.94 2.89
N PRO A 244 -9.73 -10.30 2.40
CA PRO A 244 -11.08 -10.85 2.55
C PRO A 244 -11.25 -12.21 1.87
N ASN A 245 -10.47 -12.49 0.81
CA ASN A 245 -10.45 -13.84 0.23
C ASN A 245 -9.89 -14.86 1.22
N TYR A 246 -8.90 -14.49 2.02
CA TYR A 246 -8.36 -15.37 3.06
C TYR A 246 -9.39 -15.59 4.17
N ILE A 247 -10.03 -14.53 4.68
CA ILE A 247 -11.10 -14.62 5.70
C ILE A 247 -12.22 -15.55 5.22
N SER A 248 -12.64 -15.44 3.95
CA SER A 248 -13.70 -16.28 3.38
C SER A 248 -13.39 -17.78 3.39
N THR A 249 -12.11 -18.17 3.55
CA THR A 249 -11.71 -19.58 3.63
C THR A 249 -11.71 -20.16 5.04
N LEU A 250 -11.93 -19.33 6.07
CA LEU A 250 -11.84 -19.70 7.47
C LEU A 250 -13.18 -20.20 8.01
N PHE A 251 -13.15 -21.14 8.95
CA PHE A 251 -14.34 -21.49 9.73
C PHE A 251 -14.67 -20.36 10.73
N PRO A 252 -15.94 -19.92 10.91
CA PRO A 252 -17.18 -20.56 10.42
C PRO A 252 -17.69 -20.07 9.06
N PHE A 253 -17.00 -19.18 8.35
CA PHE A 253 -17.42 -18.71 7.02
C PHE A 253 -17.39 -19.83 5.98
N ASN A 254 -16.37 -20.68 6.05
CA ASN A 254 -16.20 -21.85 5.19
C ASN A 254 -16.33 -23.14 6.00
N ILE A 255 -17.18 -24.04 5.53
CA ILE A 255 -17.41 -25.36 6.14
C ILE A 255 -16.93 -26.52 5.25
N LEU A 256 -16.32 -26.24 4.10
CA LEU A 256 -15.93 -27.25 3.10
C LEU A 256 -14.52 -27.82 3.28
N ASP A 257 -13.79 -27.38 4.32
CA ASP A 257 -12.38 -27.73 4.59
C ASP A 257 -11.40 -27.57 3.41
N GLU A 258 -11.79 -26.79 2.40
CA GLU A 258 -11.03 -26.57 1.16
C GLU A 258 -11.05 -25.10 0.74
N HIS A 259 -10.24 -24.73 -0.27
CA HIS A 259 -10.21 -23.37 -0.79
C HIS A 259 -11.51 -23.02 -1.52
N VAL A 260 -12.01 -21.80 -1.30
CA VAL A 260 -13.26 -21.27 -1.85
C VAL A 260 -13.07 -19.87 -2.44
N TRP A 261 -13.91 -19.53 -3.41
CA TRP A 261 -14.02 -18.21 -4.05
C TRP A 261 -15.36 -17.58 -3.69
N GLN A 262 -15.56 -17.36 -2.39
CA GLN A 262 -16.81 -16.89 -1.81
C GLN A 262 -16.77 -15.41 -1.41
N TYR A 263 -15.76 -14.65 -1.84
CA TYR A 263 -15.72 -13.20 -1.67
C TYR A 263 -15.80 -12.50 -3.03
N HIS A 264 -16.76 -11.59 -3.19
CA HIS A 264 -16.84 -10.71 -4.36
C HIS A 264 -17.53 -9.40 -3.99
N ASN A 265 -17.16 -8.29 -4.63
CA ASN A 265 -17.84 -6.99 -4.49
C ASN A 265 -18.14 -6.58 -3.04
N ARG A 266 -17.18 -6.77 -2.13
CA ARG A 266 -17.32 -6.46 -0.69
C ARG A 266 -18.38 -7.30 0.06
N ASN A 267 -18.85 -8.38 -0.56
CA ASN A 267 -19.74 -9.37 0.04
C ASN A 267 -18.95 -10.66 0.33
N LEU A 268 -19.10 -11.19 1.55
CA LEU A 268 -18.68 -12.53 1.93
C LEU A 268 -19.87 -13.47 1.83
N PHE A 269 -19.77 -14.48 0.99
CA PHE A 269 -20.76 -15.52 0.82
C PHE A 269 -20.43 -16.72 1.73
N THR A 270 -21.43 -17.34 2.33
CA THR A 270 -21.24 -18.53 3.17
C THR A 270 -22.40 -19.50 2.99
N ILE A 271 -22.05 -20.80 3.00
CA ILE A 271 -23.03 -21.88 2.98
C ILE A 271 -23.36 -22.41 4.39
N ASN A 272 -22.90 -21.70 5.44
CA ASN A 272 -23.11 -22.11 6.83
C ASN A 272 -24.51 -21.72 7.33
N ALA A 273 -25.35 -22.71 7.59
CA ALA A 273 -26.71 -22.53 8.09
C ALA A 273 -26.78 -21.86 9.47
N GLU A 274 -25.76 -22.02 10.33
CA GLU A 274 -25.69 -21.33 11.62
C GLU A 274 -25.55 -19.80 11.42
N LEU A 275 -24.76 -19.39 10.42
CA LEU A 275 -24.62 -17.97 10.06
C LEU A 275 -25.90 -17.42 9.43
N TYR A 276 -26.59 -18.20 8.60
CA TYR A 276 -27.93 -17.82 8.11
C TYR A 276 -28.88 -17.52 9.27
N LYS A 277 -28.95 -18.41 10.26
CA LYS A 277 -29.82 -18.23 11.44
C LYS A 277 -29.42 -17.01 12.28
N LEU A 278 -28.12 -16.77 12.47
CA LEU A 278 -27.66 -15.57 13.18
C LEU A 278 -28.06 -14.29 12.42
N LEU A 279 -27.78 -14.25 11.11
CA LEU A 279 -28.05 -13.08 10.28
C LEU A 279 -29.55 -12.78 10.14
N SER A 280 -30.43 -13.79 10.23
CA SER A 280 -31.88 -13.54 10.23
C SER A 280 -32.38 -12.84 11.49
N GLU A 281 -31.60 -12.84 12.57
CA GLU A 281 -32.01 -12.34 13.89
C GLU A 281 -31.30 -11.02 14.29
N ILE A 282 -30.55 -10.42 13.37
CA ILE A 282 -29.87 -9.12 13.57
C ILE A 282 -30.27 -8.11 12.51
N GLU A 283 -30.24 -6.82 12.85
CA GLU A 283 -30.40 -5.70 11.92
C GLU A 283 -29.41 -4.59 12.28
N ILE A 284 -29.06 -3.77 11.28
CA ILE A 284 -28.26 -2.56 11.50
C ILE A 284 -29.09 -1.38 11.05
N GLU A 285 -29.45 -0.52 12.01
CA GLU A 285 -30.17 0.72 11.77
C GLU A 285 -29.38 1.87 12.39
N ASN A 286 -29.20 2.97 11.66
CA ASN A 286 -28.46 4.15 12.13
C ASN A 286 -27.06 3.83 12.71
N ASN A 287 -26.36 2.84 12.14
CA ASN A 287 -25.05 2.33 12.58
C ASN A 287 -25.06 1.63 13.95
N GLU A 288 -26.22 1.20 14.43
CA GLU A 288 -26.35 0.42 15.65
C GLU A 288 -26.82 -1.01 15.35
N LEU A 289 -26.21 -1.98 16.05
CA LEU A 289 -26.63 -3.38 15.98
C LEU A 289 -27.89 -3.61 16.81
N ILE A 290 -28.96 -4.02 16.15
CA ILE A 290 -30.21 -4.46 16.75
C ILE A 290 -30.26 -5.98 16.75
N ILE A 291 -30.59 -6.57 17.91
CA ILE A 291 -30.66 -8.01 18.14
C ILE A 291 -32.11 -8.38 18.49
N SER A 292 -32.67 -9.37 17.80
CA SER A 292 -34.04 -9.85 18.04
C SER A 292 -34.22 -10.41 19.47
N GLN A 293 -35.48 -10.47 19.95
CA GLN A 293 -35.76 -11.07 21.25
C GLN A 293 -35.46 -12.58 21.27
N GLN A 294 -35.62 -13.26 20.13
CA GLN A 294 -35.31 -14.68 20.00
C GLN A 294 -33.81 -14.92 20.21
N LEU A 295 -32.95 -14.14 19.55
CA LEU A 295 -31.50 -14.26 19.70
C LEU A 295 -31.03 -13.86 21.10
N LYS A 296 -31.65 -12.87 21.76
CA LYS A 296 -31.37 -12.56 23.18
C LYS A 296 -31.62 -13.75 24.10
N ASN A 297 -32.71 -14.49 23.88
CA ASN A 297 -33.03 -15.69 24.67
C ASN A 297 -32.02 -16.82 24.38
N GLU A 298 -31.61 -16.99 23.13
CA GLU A 298 -30.61 -17.97 22.71
C GLU A 298 -29.23 -17.67 23.33
N ILE A 299 -28.81 -16.41 23.32
CA ILE A 299 -27.59 -15.90 23.98
C ILE A 299 -27.60 -16.20 25.48
N ALA A 300 -28.72 -15.92 26.16
CA ALA A 300 -28.86 -16.17 27.60
C ALA A 300 -28.80 -17.67 27.93
N THR A 301 -29.43 -18.51 27.09
CA THR A 301 -29.46 -19.96 27.28
C THR A 301 -28.09 -20.60 27.02
N SER A 302 -27.37 -20.09 26.01
CA SER A 302 -26.03 -20.57 25.62
C SER A 302 -24.90 -19.92 26.43
N ASN A 303 -25.24 -19.01 27.35
CA ASN A 303 -24.30 -18.27 28.19
C ASN A 303 -23.19 -17.54 27.41
N VAL A 304 -23.53 -16.94 26.26
CA VAL A 304 -22.56 -16.17 25.44
C VAL A 304 -22.25 -14.86 26.15
N ILE A 305 -21.05 -14.76 26.71
CA ILE A 305 -20.59 -13.55 27.40
C ILE A 305 -20.33 -12.45 26.36
N ASP A 306 -20.88 -11.27 26.61
CA ASP A 306 -20.65 -10.05 25.84
C ASP A 306 -20.93 -10.18 24.33
N ALA A 307 -22.01 -10.89 24.00
CA ALA A 307 -22.39 -11.22 22.63
C ALA A 307 -22.48 -10.00 21.69
N ARG A 308 -22.97 -8.87 22.22
CA ARG A 308 -23.11 -7.63 21.43
C ARG A 308 -21.74 -7.08 21.02
N ASN A 309 -20.82 -6.88 21.95
CA ASN A 309 -19.50 -6.35 21.65
C ASN A 309 -18.71 -7.30 20.74
N LYS A 310 -18.88 -8.63 20.91
CA LYS A 310 -18.29 -9.63 20.01
C LYS A 310 -18.76 -9.48 18.57
N LEU A 311 -20.07 -9.29 18.35
CA LEU A 311 -20.62 -9.04 17.02
C LEU A 311 -20.16 -7.70 16.45
N GLU A 312 -20.25 -6.62 17.22
CA GLU A 312 -19.85 -5.28 16.77
C GLU A 312 -18.36 -5.23 16.40
N SER A 313 -17.47 -5.76 17.25
CA SER A 313 -16.02 -5.82 16.96
C SER A 313 -15.71 -6.70 15.74
N THR A 314 -16.39 -7.84 15.59
CA THR A 314 -16.26 -8.70 14.40
C THR A 314 -16.67 -7.94 13.14
N PHE A 315 -17.82 -7.27 13.13
CA PHE A 315 -18.29 -6.52 11.97
C PHE A 315 -17.39 -5.33 11.63
N ILE A 316 -16.92 -4.59 12.64
CA ILE A 316 -15.95 -3.49 12.43
C ILE A 316 -14.67 -4.02 11.77
N PHE A 317 -14.12 -5.13 12.25
CA PHE A 317 -12.92 -5.74 11.66
C PHE A 317 -13.18 -6.24 10.22
N LEU A 318 -14.33 -6.86 9.97
CA LEU A 318 -14.73 -7.28 8.63
C LEU A 318 -14.86 -6.07 7.68
N ASN A 319 -15.44 -4.96 8.13
CA ASN A 319 -15.53 -3.72 7.33
C ASN A 319 -14.14 -3.14 7.02
N GLN A 320 -13.20 -3.20 7.98
CA GLN A 320 -11.79 -2.82 7.76
C GLN A 320 -11.11 -3.72 6.70
N CYS A 321 -11.54 -4.99 6.61
CA CYS A 321 -11.11 -5.96 5.60
C CYS A 321 -11.94 -5.92 4.30
N MET A 322 -12.70 -4.85 4.07
CA MET A 322 -13.54 -4.66 2.87
C MET A 322 -14.69 -5.67 2.72
N ILE A 323 -15.26 -6.13 3.83
CA ILE A 323 -16.48 -6.95 3.87
C ILE A 323 -17.58 -6.11 4.52
N ASP A 324 -18.51 -5.62 3.69
CA ASP A 324 -19.64 -4.78 4.14
C ASP A 324 -20.94 -5.57 4.22
N GLU A 325 -20.99 -6.73 3.57
CA GLU A 325 -22.17 -7.58 3.48
C GLU A 325 -21.79 -9.04 3.67
N ILE A 326 -22.71 -9.81 4.26
CA ILE A 326 -22.61 -11.26 4.33
C ILE A 326 -23.86 -11.87 3.70
N SER A 327 -23.67 -12.74 2.72
CA SER A 327 -24.73 -13.58 2.16
C SER A 327 -24.62 -14.99 2.73
N ALA A 328 -25.68 -15.49 3.36
CA ALA A 328 -25.68 -16.81 3.98
C ALA A 328 -26.81 -17.69 3.45
N ILE A 329 -26.52 -18.97 3.23
CA ILE A 329 -27.47 -19.95 2.72
C ILE A 329 -28.09 -20.78 3.84
N LYS A 330 -29.41 -20.96 3.78
CA LYS A 330 -30.20 -21.71 4.78
C LYS A 330 -29.91 -23.22 4.73
N ASP A 331 -29.91 -23.80 3.54
CA ASP A 331 -29.59 -25.21 3.29
C ASP A 331 -28.96 -25.37 1.90
N TYR A 332 -27.62 -25.37 1.87
CA TYR A 332 -26.90 -25.46 0.60
C TYR A 332 -27.03 -26.84 -0.06
N LYS A 333 -27.26 -27.91 0.71
CA LYS A 333 -27.40 -29.27 0.15
C LYS A 333 -28.67 -29.36 -0.67
N GLN A 334 -29.73 -28.67 -0.26
CA GLN A 334 -30.95 -28.57 -1.06
C GLN A 334 -30.69 -27.85 -2.39
N ILE A 335 -29.93 -26.76 -2.39
CA ILE A 335 -29.59 -26.01 -3.61
C ILE A 335 -28.67 -26.84 -4.51
N GLU A 336 -27.67 -27.50 -3.94
CA GLU A 336 -26.76 -28.39 -4.66
C GLU A 336 -27.52 -29.55 -5.31
N ALA A 337 -28.47 -30.17 -4.59
CA ALA A 337 -29.31 -31.23 -5.13
C ALA A 337 -30.14 -30.77 -6.34
N LYS A 338 -30.72 -29.55 -6.29
CA LYS A 338 -31.45 -28.94 -7.42
C LYS A 338 -30.54 -28.67 -8.61
N ASN A 339 -29.26 -28.38 -8.37
CA ASN A 339 -28.28 -27.97 -9.39
C ASN A 339 -27.32 -29.08 -9.83
N LYS A 340 -27.54 -30.35 -9.45
CA LYS A 340 -26.66 -31.49 -9.82
C LYS A 340 -26.37 -31.63 -11.32
N ARG A 341 -27.25 -31.12 -12.18
CA ARG A 341 -27.12 -31.19 -13.65
C ARG A 341 -26.75 -29.83 -14.28
N THR A 342 -26.59 -28.79 -13.48
CA THR A 342 -26.26 -27.44 -13.95
C THR A 342 -24.75 -27.36 -14.18
N ILE A 343 -24.33 -27.20 -15.44
CA ILE A 343 -22.93 -27.04 -15.80
C ILE A 343 -22.38 -25.76 -15.15
N GLY A 344 -21.21 -25.86 -14.51
CA GLY A 344 -20.53 -24.72 -13.88
C GLY A 344 -21.02 -24.36 -12.47
N PHE A 345 -22.07 -25.02 -11.94
CA PHE A 345 -22.46 -24.84 -10.56
C PHE A 345 -21.41 -25.42 -9.60
N SER A 346 -21.01 -24.65 -8.59
CA SER A 346 -20.08 -25.08 -7.57
C SER A 346 -20.40 -24.39 -6.25
N THR A 347 -20.48 -25.17 -5.17
CA THR A 347 -20.62 -24.66 -3.80
C THR A 347 -19.38 -23.92 -3.30
N ARG A 348 -18.26 -24.02 -4.04
CA ARG A 348 -17.01 -23.29 -3.78
C ARG A 348 -17.06 -21.83 -4.26
N HIS A 349 -18.06 -21.46 -5.05
CA HIS A 349 -18.25 -20.11 -5.56
C HIS A 349 -19.55 -19.52 -5.03
N SER A 350 -19.66 -18.20 -5.03
CA SER A 350 -20.96 -17.55 -4.82
C SER A 350 -21.93 -17.94 -5.95
N PHE A 351 -23.18 -18.19 -5.59
CA PHE A 351 -24.24 -18.55 -6.54
C PHE A 351 -25.53 -17.81 -6.23
N HIS A 352 -26.40 -17.71 -7.23
CA HIS A 352 -27.71 -17.08 -7.07
C HIS A 352 -28.63 -17.93 -6.18
N PHE A 353 -29.41 -17.27 -5.34
CA PHE A 353 -30.40 -17.88 -4.46
C PHE A 353 -31.62 -16.96 -4.29
N LYS A 354 -32.76 -17.54 -3.89
CA LYS A 354 -33.95 -16.76 -3.56
C LYS A 354 -33.82 -16.14 -2.15
N GLU A 355 -33.73 -14.83 -2.10
CA GLU A 355 -33.68 -14.04 -0.85
C GLU A 355 -34.87 -14.37 0.07
N LYS A 356 -34.63 -14.55 1.37
CA LYS A 356 -35.57 -14.98 2.43
C LYS A 356 -36.10 -16.42 2.35
N GLU A 357 -36.04 -17.08 1.19
CA GLU A 357 -36.45 -18.49 1.03
C GLU A 357 -35.27 -19.45 1.16
N GLU A 358 -34.22 -19.22 0.37
CA GLU A 358 -33.05 -20.09 0.22
C GLU A 358 -31.81 -19.52 0.92
N GLY A 359 -31.75 -18.20 1.10
CA GLY A 359 -30.65 -17.51 1.79
C GLY A 359 -31.03 -16.07 2.16
N ILE A 360 -30.09 -15.36 2.80
CA ILE A 360 -30.24 -13.95 3.15
C ILE A 360 -28.95 -13.20 2.83
N THR A 361 -29.07 -11.94 2.41
CA THR A 361 -27.96 -10.98 2.34
C THR A 361 -28.16 -9.90 3.38
N LYS A 362 -27.21 -9.76 4.30
CA LYS A 362 -27.27 -8.77 5.39
C LYS A 362 -26.10 -7.80 5.29
N ARG A 363 -26.41 -6.50 5.31
CA ARG A 363 -25.40 -5.45 5.45
C ARG A 363 -24.90 -5.44 6.90
N ILE A 364 -23.59 -5.49 7.07
CA ILE A 364 -22.90 -5.52 8.36
C ILE A 364 -22.07 -4.25 8.63
N GLN A 365 -22.31 -3.20 7.86
CA GLN A 365 -21.50 -1.99 7.92
C GLN A 365 -21.79 -1.17 9.19
N LEU A 366 -20.76 -1.00 10.02
CA LEU A 366 -20.77 -0.14 11.20
C LEU A 366 -19.77 1.01 10.97
N PHE A 367 -20.27 2.21 10.70
CA PHE A 367 -19.40 3.38 10.50
C PHE A 367 -18.97 3.98 11.84
N ASP A 368 -17.67 4.09 12.06
CA ASP A 368 -17.14 5.01 13.07
C ASP A 368 -16.98 6.39 12.40
N ASN A 369 -17.99 7.25 12.55
CA ASN A 369 -18.04 8.60 11.97
C ASN A 369 -17.08 9.61 12.64
N LYS A 370 -16.10 9.15 13.42
CA LYS A 370 -15.12 10.04 14.05
C LYS A 370 -14.06 10.47 13.04
N GLU A 371 -13.77 11.77 13.02
CA GLU A 371 -12.58 12.28 12.34
C GLU A 371 -11.34 11.56 12.88
N CYS A 372 -10.63 10.85 12.00
CA CYS A 372 -9.47 10.06 12.39
C CYS A 372 -8.25 10.96 12.51
N ASP A 373 -7.69 11.06 13.71
CA ASP A 373 -6.48 11.83 13.99
C ASP A 373 -5.19 10.99 13.96
N CYS A 374 -5.19 9.80 13.36
CA CYS A 374 -3.97 8.97 13.34
C CYS A 374 -2.83 9.65 12.54
N LEU A 375 -1.58 9.23 12.78
CA LEU A 375 -0.38 9.75 12.10
C LEU A 375 -0.47 9.58 10.58
N SER A 376 -0.98 8.44 10.10
CA SER A 376 -1.19 8.20 8.65
C SER A 376 -2.23 9.17 8.05
N CYS A 377 -3.36 9.40 8.72
CA CYS A 377 -4.38 10.36 8.27
C CYS A 377 -3.85 11.81 8.26
N ASN A 378 -3.05 12.20 9.25
CA ASN A 378 -2.42 13.52 9.26
C ASN A 378 -1.40 13.68 8.13
N PHE A 379 -0.61 12.64 7.82
CA PHE A 379 0.29 12.63 6.67
C PHE A 379 -0.49 12.77 5.34
N ARG A 380 -1.53 11.97 5.13
CA ARG A 380 -2.35 11.96 3.90
C ARG A 380 -3.20 13.22 3.70
N SER A 381 -3.56 13.90 4.78
CA SER A 381 -4.21 15.21 4.74
C SER A 381 -3.22 16.37 4.62
N LEU A 382 -1.92 16.07 4.54
CA LEU A 382 -0.80 17.03 4.50
C LEU A 382 -0.74 17.96 5.70
N ASN A 383 -1.35 17.56 6.83
CA ASN A 383 -1.29 18.29 8.09
C ASN A 383 0.01 17.94 8.83
N PHE A 384 1.14 18.34 8.23
CA PHE A 384 2.46 18.09 8.79
C PHE A 384 2.65 18.74 10.16
N LYS A 385 2.03 19.90 10.42
CA LYS A 385 2.08 20.52 11.75
C LYS A 385 1.58 19.56 12.83
N LYS A 386 0.34 19.06 12.67
CA LYS A 386 -0.26 18.16 13.66
C LYS A 386 0.48 16.81 13.73
N LEU A 387 0.87 16.27 12.58
CA LEU A 387 1.71 15.07 12.51
C LEU A 387 2.98 15.22 13.35
N LEU A 388 3.77 16.27 13.09
CA LEU A 388 5.06 16.49 13.72
C LEU A 388 4.92 16.87 15.20
N GLU A 389 3.86 17.57 15.59
CA GLU A 389 3.54 17.84 17.00
C GLU A 389 3.31 16.53 17.77
N LYS A 390 2.54 15.59 17.20
CA LYS A 390 2.33 14.27 17.80
C LYS A 390 3.62 13.47 17.90
N LEU A 391 4.40 13.40 16.81
CA LEU A 391 5.69 12.69 16.83
C LEU A 391 6.64 13.27 17.88
N LYS A 392 6.70 14.61 18.00
CA LYS A 392 7.52 15.28 19.02
C LYS A 392 7.06 15.00 20.43
N ALA A 393 5.74 14.96 20.68
CA ALA A 393 5.18 14.57 21.98
C ALA A 393 5.45 13.09 22.34
N GLY A 394 5.64 12.24 21.33
CA GLY A 394 6.03 10.83 21.50
C GLY A 394 7.50 10.61 21.84
N LEU A 395 8.38 11.58 21.62
CA LEU A 395 9.81 11.41 21.87
C LEU A 395 10.10 11.18 23.36
N GLY A 396 10.68 10.02 23.68
CA GLY A 396 11.01 9.63 25.05
C GLY A 396 9.81 9.16 25.89
N ASN A 397 8.62 9.09 25.31
CA ASN A 397 7.44 8.54 25.98
C ASN A 397 7.25 7.06 25.59
N GLU A 398 7.57 6.15 26.51
CA GLU A 398 7.49 4.72 26.23
C GLU A 398 6.08 4.22 25.95
N ASP A 399 5.03 4.87 26.48
CA ASP A 399 3.63 4.52 26.24
C ASP A 399 3.20 4.79 24.80
N LEU A 400 3.93 5.66 24.09
CA LEU A 400 3.71 5.99 22.69
C LEU A 400 4.60 5.20 21.74
N ASN A 401 5.35 4.19 22.24
CA ASN A 401 6.08 3.25 21.40
C ASN A 401 5.13 2.24 20.74
N THR A 402 4.26 2.70 19.84
CA THR A 402 3.30 1.87 19.09
C THR A 402 3.72 1.72 17.63
N THR A 403 3.16 0.73 16.93
CA THR A 403 3.37 0.53 15.49
C THR A 403 2.98 1.76 14.67
N GLU A 404 1.91 2.47 15.08
CA GLU A 404 1.50 3.74 14.47
C GLU A 404 2.61 4.81 14.58
N TYR A 405 3.23 4.96 15.75
CA TYR A 405 4.31 5.93 15.97
C TYR A 405 5.61 5.55 15.28
N ALA A 406 5.92 4.26 15.21
CA ALA A 406 7.03 3.78 14.36
C ALA A 406 6.79 4.15 12.90
N PHE A 407 5.59 3.88 12.38
CA PHE A 407 5.22 4.19 10.99
C PHE A 407 5.22 5.70 10.72
N GLY A 408 4.69 6.51 11.64
CA GLY A 408 4.71 7.98 11.51
C GLY A 408 6.13 8.55 11.50
N ASN A 409 7.04 8.06 12.36
CA ASN A 409 8.45 8.46 12.33
C ASN A 409 9.15 8.03 11.03
N TYR A 410 8.75 6.90 10.46
CA TYR A 410 9.22 6.45 9.15
C TYR A 410 8.77 7.39 8.02
N LEU A 411 7.49 7.78 7.97
CA LEU A 411 6.93 8.64 6.91
C LEU A 411 7.65 9.98 6.78
N VAL A 412 8.16 10.52 7.89
CA VAL A 412 8.91 11.79 7.92
C VAL A 412 10.42 11.62 8.07
N ALA A 413 10.92 10.39 7.90
CA ALA A 413 12.33 10.03 8.03
C ALA A 413 13.01 10.59 9.29
N SER A 414 12.27 10.57 10.41
CA SER A 414 12.66 11.17 11.68
C SER A 414 14.01 10.63 12.15
N ASN A 415 14.98 11.53 12.35
CA ASN A 415 16.37 11.21 12.70
C ASN A 415 16.99 10.15 11.75
N ASN A 416 16.82 10.32 10.44
CA ASN A 416 17.24 9.36 9.41
C ASN A 416 16.71 7.95 9.70
N TYR A 417 15.41 7.85 10.00
CA TYR A 417 14.70 6.61 10.33
C TYR A 417 15.10 5.92 11.65
N LYS A 418 16.08 6.45 12.39
CA LYS A 418 16.51 5.88 13.68
C LYS A 418 15.39 5.88 14.72
N ASN A 419 14.54 6.91 14.73
CA ASN A 419 13.43 6.94 15.69
C ASN A 419 12.41 5.83 15.42
N ALA A 420 12.12 5.54 14.14
CA ALA A 420 11.28 4.39 13.78
C ALA A 420 11.93 3.06 14.22
N TYR A 421 13.23 2.88 13.95
CA TYR A 421 13.98 1.71 14.41
C TYR A 421 13.92 1.54 15.93
N ASN A 422 14.19 2.59 16.70
CA ASN A 422 14.20 2.54 18.16
C ASN A 422 12.83 2.15 18.73
N ILE A 423 11.75 2.72 18.18
CA ILE A 423 10.37 2.37 18.57
C ILE A 423 10.10 0.89 18.26
N LEU A 424 10.46 0.42 17.06
CA LEU A 424 10.28 -0.99 16.69
C LEU A 424 11.10 -1.94 17.56
N LYS A 425 12.32 -1.57 17.97
CA LYS A 425 13.13 -2.35 18.94
C LYS A 425 12.50 -2.36 20.33
N SER A 426 11.88 -1.26 20.74
CA SER A 426 11.12 -1.19 21.98
C SER A 426 9.92 -2.14 21.95
N ILE A 427 9.13 -2.11 20.86
CA ILE A 427 8.00 -3.03 20.64
C ILE A 427 8.49 -4.47 20.60
N GLU A 428 9.57 -4.77 19.87
CA GLU A 428 10.19 -6.11 19.83
C GLU A 428 10.46 -6.63 21.25
N LYS A 429 11.09 -5.81 22.09
CA LYS A 429 11.45 -6.17 23.46
C LYS A 429 10.22 -6.39 24.36
N THR A 430 9.17 -5.59 24.19
CA THR A 430 7.96 -5.66 25.03
C THR A 430 6.97 -6.70 24.56
N THR A 431 7.02 -7.14 23.30
CA THR A 431 6.07 -8.12 22.72
C THR A 431 6.63 -9.54 22.67
N LYS A 432 7.97 -9.72 22.63
CA LYS A 432 8.59 -11.05 22.53
C LYS A 432 8.11 -12.01 23.62
N GLY A 433 7.55 -13.14 23.19
CA GLY A 433 7.08 -14.22 24.08
C GLY A 433 5.85 -13.87 24.93
N ARG A 434 5.20 -12.72 24.69
CA ARG A 434 3.93 -12.37 25.33
C ARG A 434 2.76 -12.94 24.53
N GLU A 435 1.87 -13.63 25.23
CA GLU A 435 0.61 -14.13 24.67
C GLU A 435 -0.18 -12.97 24.05
N THR A 436 -0.79 -13.20 22.88
CA THR A 436 -1.58 -12.24 22.07
C THR A 436 -0.78 -11.12 21.38
N LYS A 437 0.55 -11.11 21.52
CA LYS A 437 1.43 -10.06 20.96
C LYS A 437 2.37 -10.56 19.85
N GLU A 438 2.18 -11.78 19.39
CA GLU A 438 3.04 -12.45 18.41
C GLU A 438 2.98 -11.79 17.03
N ILE A 439 1.80 -11.34 16.59
CA ILE A 439 1.63 -10.61 15.33
C ILE A 439 2.40 -9.29 15.38
N GLU A 440 2.25 -8.53 16.48
CA GLU A 440 2.93 -7.25 16.68
C GLU A 440 4.45 -7.44 16.73
N TYR A 441 4.94 -8.50 17.39
CA TYR A 441 6.34 -8.90 17.40
C TYR A 441 6.86 -9.19 15.99
N PHE A 442 6.13 -10.01 15.21
CA PHE A 442 6.49 -10.35 13.84
C PHE A 442 6.54 -9.12 12.92
N LEU A 443 5.50 -8.28 12.94
CA LEU A 443 5.45 -7.06 12.11
C LEU A 443 6.57 -6.09 12.48
N SER A 444 6.93 -6.01 13.77
CA SER A 444 8.06 -5.19 14.23
C SER A 444 9.38 -5.69 13.63
N LYS A 445 9.63 -7.00 13.66
CA LYS A 445 10.81 -7.62 13.02
C LYS A 445 10.83 -7.40 11.51
N LEU A 446 9.69 -7.56 10.84
CA LEU A 446 9.54 -7.32 9.40
C LEU A 446 9.88 -5.87 9.05
N ASN A 447 9.31 -4.91 9.76
CA ASN A 447 9.54 -3.48 9.53
C ASN A 447 10.98 -3.07 9.82
N ILE A 448 11.62 -3.60 10.88
CA ILE A 448 13.05 -3.38 11.13
C ILE A 448 13.88 -3.85 9.93
N LYS A 449 13.53 -5.00 9.33
CA LYS A 449 14.20 -5.50 8.13
C LYS A 449 14.01 -4.57 6.92
N TYR A 450 12.81 -4.03 6.72
CA TYR A 450 12.53 -3.07 5.65
C TYR A 450 13.22 -1.71 5.82
N LEU A 451 13.63 -1.33 7.04
CA LEU A 451 14.43 -0.13 7.27
C LEU A 451 15.90 -0.24 6.79
N HIS A 452 16.40 -1.43 6.44
CA HIS A 452 17.82 -1.66 6.13
C HIS A 452 18.42 -0.64 5.14
N ASN A 453 17.79 -0.47 3.97
CA ASN A 453 18.29 0.42 2.91
C ASN A 453 17.95 1.89 3.17
N LEU A 454 17.11 2.19 4.16
CA LEU A 454 16.75 3.55 4.54
C LEU A 454 17.72 4.11 5.58
N ILE A 455 18.19 3.26 6.48
CA ILE A 455 19.17 3.61 7.53
C ILE A 455 20.62 3.57 7.01
N SER A 456 20.87 3.04 5.81
CA SER A 456 22.24 2.95 5.27
C SER A 456 22.97 4.30 5.20
N ASP A 457 22.23 5.40 5.09
CA ASP A 457 22.76 6.75 5.02
C ASP A 457 22.95 7.40 6.41
N TYR A 458 22.71 6.66 7.50
CA TYR A 458 22.91 7.13 8.88
C TYR A 458 24.40 7.10 9.27
N GLN A 459 25.02 8.28 9.31
CA GLN A 459 26.47 8.44 9.42
C GLN A 459 27.05 8.42 10.85
N TYR A 460 26.23 8.19 11.88
CA TYR A 460 26.70 8.21 13.27
C TYR A 460 27.30 6.86 13.71
N ALA A 461 28.04 6.87 14.82
CA ALA A 461 28.88 5.75 15.28
C ALA A 461 28.11 4.43 15.49
N ASP A 462 26.85 4.50 15.90
CA ASP A 462 25.98 3.34 16.12
C ASP A 462 25.28 2.86 14.84
N GLY A 463 25.40 3.55 13.71
CA GLY A 463 24.78 3.14 12.44
C GLY A 463 25.24 1.77 11.96
N LYS A 464 26.52 1.43 12.16
CA LYS A 464 27.05 0.09 11.81
C LYS A 464 26.45 -1.00 12.72
N GLU A 465 26.22 -0.70 13.99
CA GLU A 465 25.60 -1.62 14.94
C GLU A 465 24.14 -1.87 14.58
N ILE A 466 23.38 -0.80 14.28
CA ILE A 466 21.99 -0.87 13.83
C ILE A 466 21.87 -1.72 12.56
N LEU A 467 22.71 -1.46 11.55
CA LEU A 467 22.70 -2.24 10.31
C LEU A 467 23.04 -3.72 10.53
N ASN A 468 23.94 -4.03 11.46
CA ASN A 468 24.27 -5.41 11.81
C ASN A 468 23.11 -6.09 12.57
N ASP A 469 22.43 -5.38 13.48
CA ASP A 469 21.21 -5.89 14.14
C ASP A 469 20.14 -6.22 13.10
N ILE A 470 19.85 -5.29 12.18
CA ILE A 470 18.87 -5.50 11.11
C ILE A 470 19.23 -6.73 10.26
N LYS A 471 20.51 -6.86 9.86
CA LYS A 471 20.99 -8.00 9.06
C LYS A 471 20.88 -9.35 9.78
N SER A 472 20.92 -9.35 11.12
CA SER A 472 20.80 -10.57 11.91
C SER A 472 19.37 -11.12 11.98
N ILE A 473 18.37 -10.34 11.53
CA ILE A 473 16.96 -10.74 11.55
C ILE A 473 16.66 -11.80 10.48
N ASP A 474 16.45 -13.01 10.96
CA ASP A 474 15.89 -14.13 10.21
C ASP A 474 14.38 -14.25 10.49
N LEU A 475 13.56 -13.94 9.49
CA LEU A 475 12.10 -13.98 9.62
C LEU A 475 11.56 -15.41 9.58
N ASP A 476 12.28 -16.36 8.96
CA ASP A 476 11.89 -17.77 9.00
C ASP A 476 12.08 -18.30 10.41
N LYS A 477 13.21 -17.98 11.05
CA LYS A 477 13.43 -18.28 12.46
C LYS A 477 12.34 -17.68 13.36
N VAL A 478 11.95 -16.42 13.13
CA VAL A 478 10.86 -15.81 13.91
C VAL A 478 9.57 -16.62 13.78
N ILE A 479 9.19 -17.02 12.56
CA ILE A 479 7.95 -17.78 12.30
C ILE A 479 8.00 -19.20 12.89
N TYR A 480 9.07 -19.94 12.61
CA TYR A 480 9.15 -21.37 12.91
C TYR A 480 9.74 -21.70 14.28
N ASP A 481 10.64 -20.86 14.81
CA ASP A 481 11.29 -21.15 16.09
C ASP A 481 10.69 -20.32 17.24
N GLU A 482 10.32 -19.06 16.98
CA GLU A 482 9.95 -18.13 18.05
C GLU A 482 8.43 -18.05 18.31
N ILE A 483 7.59 -18.07 17.27
CA ILE A 483 6.13 -17.93 17.43
C ILE A 483 5.32 -19.17 17.03
N GLU A 484 5.94 -20.22 16.46
CA GLU A 484 5.23 -21.37 15.86
C GLU A 484 4.15 -21.98 16.75
N PHE A 485 4.43 -22.12 18.05
CA PHE A 485 3.54 -22.77 19.01
C PHE A 485 2.64 -21.81 19.79
N SER A 486 2.75 -20.50 19.54
CA SER A 486 1.97 -19.46 20.22
C SER A 486 0.96 -18.76 19.32
N VAL A 487 1.06 -18.91 18.00
CA VAL A 487 0.05 -18.42 17.05
C VAL A 487 -0.84 -19.53 16.50
N ASP A 488 -2.09 -19.17 16.22
CA ASP A 488 -3.00 -20.02 15.47
C ASP A 488 -2.42 -20.37 14.08
N ARG A 489 -2.74 -21.57 13.57
CA ARG A 489 -2.22 -22.05 12.28
C ARG A 489 -2.59 -21.12 11.12
N ASP A 490 -3.82 -20.60 11.10
CA ASP A 490 -4.26 -19.72 10.01
C ASP A 490 -3.58 -18.36 10.12
N VAL A 491 -3.32 -17.89 11.34
CA VAL A 491 -2.51 -16.68 11.56
C VAL A 491 -1.09 -16.90 11.04
N LYS A 492 -0.44 -18.01 11.41
CA LYS A 492 0.91 -18.38 10.92
C LYS A 492 0.98 -18.37 9.40
N ASN A 493 0.05 -19.04 8.74
CA ASN A 493 -0.02 -19.11 7.28
C ASN A 493 -0.19 -17.72 6.64
N TYR A 494 -0.99 -16.85 7.26
CA TYR A 494 -1.17 -15.48 6.79
C TYR A 494 0.11 -14.66 6.95
N LEU A 495 0.80 -14.75 8.10
CA LEU A 495 2.08 -14.06 8.34
C LEU A 495 3.19 -14.52 7.36
N ILE A 496 3.24 -15.80 7.01
CA ILE A 496 4.10 -16.31 5.93
C ILE A 496 3.74 -15.61 4.61
N GLY A 497 2.45 -15.45 4.33
CA GLY A 497 1.98 -14.71 3.16
C GLY A 497 2.40 -13.24 3.13
N ILE A 498 2.42 -12.55 4.28
CA ILE A 498 2.97 -11.20 4.42
C ILE A 498 4.47 -11.19 4.14
N LYS A 499 5.24 -12.09 4.78
CA LYS A 499 6.70 -12.22 4.59
C LYS A 499 7.08 -12.40 3.11
N GLU A 500 6.27 -13.17 2.39
CA GLU A 500 6.53 -13.56 1.00
C GLU A 500 5.85 -12.63 -0.03
N ASP A 501 5.29 -11.50 0.40
CA ASP A 501 4.57 -10.54 -0.45
C ASP A 501 3.45 -11.18 -1.28
N LYS A 502 2.86 -12.31 -0.84
CA LYS A 502 1.92 -13.11 -1.66
C LYS A 502 0.74 -12.30 -2.15
N LEU A 503 0.15 -11.50 -1.26
CA LEU A 503 -0.97 -10.64 -1.61
C LEU A 503 -0.53 -9.55 -2.61
N ILE A 504 0.64 -8.96 -2.42
CA ILE A 504 1.15 -7.89 -3.29
C ILE A 504 1.38 -8.41 -4.70
N TYR A 505 2.00 -9.59 -4.87
CA TYR A 505 2.15 -10.20 -6.20
C TYR A 505 0.81 -10.53 -6.86
N LYS A 506 -0.13 -11.13 -6.10
CA LYS A 506 -1.49 -11.40 -6.60
C LYS A 506 -2.20 -10.13 -7.06
N LEU A 507 -2.06 -9.04 -6.31
CA LEU A 507 -2.66 -7.74 -6.64
C LEU A 507 -1.95 -7.08 -7.82
N GLN A 508 -0.63 -7.21 -7.94
CA GLN A 508 0.14 -6.76 -9.10
C GLN A 508 -0.39 -7.42 -10.37
N ASP A 509 -0.49 -8.76 -10.40
CA ASP A 509 -0.99 -9.49 -11.56
C ASP A 509 -2.39 -9.02 -11.95
N LYS A 510 -3.27 -8.84 -10.96
CA LYS A 510 -4.63 -8.34 -11.17
C LYS A 510 -4.65 -6.90 -11.71
N ILE A 511 -3.82 -6.00 -11.16
CA ILE A 511 -3.72 -4.62 -11.62
C ILE A 511 -3.24 -4.58 -13.07
N GLU A 512 -2.19 -5.34 -13.39
CA GLU A 512 -1.62 -5.39 -14.74
C GLU A 512 -2.61 -5.95 -15.76
N ASP A 513 -3.31 -7.03 -15.44
CA ASP A 513 -4.37 -7.59 -16.29
C ASP A 513 -5.52 -6.59 -16.51
N VAL A 514 -6.03 -5.96 -15.45
CA VAL A 514 -7.14 -5.01 -15.56
C VAL A 514 -6.72 -3.75 -16.34
N VAL A 515 -5.51 -3.23 -16.14
CA VAL A 515 -4.98 -2.10 -16.93
C VAL A 515 -4.86 -2.48 -18.41
N PHE A 516 -4.34 -3.68 -18.71
CA PHE A 516 -4.27 -4.17 -20.09
C PHE A 516 -5.66 -4.28 -20.73
N GLN A 517 -6.66 -4.73 -19.99
CA GLN A 517 -8.06 -4.78 -20.47
C GLN A 517 -8.63 -3.38 -20.70
N ILE A 518 -8.31 -2.39 -19.86
CA ILE A 518 -8.72 -0.99 -20.04
C ILE A 518 -8.07 -0.41 -21.31
N GLU A 519 -6.78 -0.67 -21.54
CA GLU A 519 -6.07 -0.24 -22.75
C GLU A 519 -6.69 -0.87 -24.02
N LYS A 520 -7.02 -2.16 -23.96
CA LYS A 520 -7.71 -2.86 -25.06
C LYS A 520 -9.10 -2.26 -25.31
N LEU A 521 -9.83 -1.90 -24.26
CA LEU A 521 -11.14 -1.26 -24.37
C LEU A 521 -11.01 0.12 -25.01
N LYS A 522 -10.05 0.93 -24.57
CA LYS A 522 -9.76 2.22 -25.22
C LYS A 522 -9.48 2.04 -26.71
N ASN A 523 -8.58 1.12 -27.07
CA ASN A 523 -8.24 0.83 -28.47
C ASN A 523 -9.46 0.37 -29.30
N LEU A 524 -10.38 -0.39 -28.70
CA LEU A 524 -11.62 -0.79 -29.39
C LEU A 524 -12.46 0.43 -29.77
N TYR A 525 -12.66 1.35 -28.82
CA TYR A 525 -13.47 2.56 -29.03
C TYR A 525 -12.78 3.57 -29.95
N ASP A 526 -11.47 3.77 -29.81
CA ASP A 526 -10.68 4.64 -30.71
C ASP A 526 -10.77 4.17 -32.18
N ASN A 527 -10.97 2.87 -32.42
CA ASN A 527 -11.15 2.28 -33.75
C ASN A 527 -12.62 2.17 -34.19
N GLY A 528 -13.57 2.79 -33.49
CA GLY A 528 -15.00 2.80 -33.81
C GLY A 528 -15.77 1.52 -33.44
N GLY A 529 -15.15 0.63 -32.67
CA GLY A 529 -15.83 -0.53 -32.08
C GLY A 529 -16.63 -0.17 -30.83
N VAL A 530 -17.46 -1.11 -30.36
CA VAL A 530 -18.28 -0.93 -29.14
C VAL A 530 -18.34 -2.20 -28.31
N GLN A 531 -18.47 -2.05 -26.99
CA GLN A 531 -18.72 -3.15 -26.06
C GLN A 531 -20.11 -3.00 -25.42
N HIS A 532 -20.99 -3.98 -25.65
CA HIS A 532 -22.35 -3.97 -25.09
C HIS A 532 -22.44 -4.55 -23.67
N ALA A 533 -21.47 -5.39 -23.28
CA ALA A 533 -21.41 -6.00 -21.96
C ALA A 533 -19.95 -6.29 -21.58
N GLY A 534 -19.63 -6.10 -20.30
CA GLY A 534 -18.28 -6.32 -19.78
C GLY A 534 -18.21 -6.08 -18.28
N PRO A 535 -17.10 -6.49 -17.64
CA PRO A 535 -16.87 -6.18 -16.25
C PRO A 535 -16.65 -4.67 -16.06
N ASN A 536 -16.97 -4.16 -14.87
CA ASN A 536 -16.61 -2.79 -14.49
C ASN A 536 -15.10 -2.74 -14.19
N LEU A 537 -14.29 -2.56 -15.24
CA LEU A 537 -12.83 -2.55 -15.13
C LEU A 537 -12.31 -1.47 -14.17
N PRO A 538 -12.80 -0.22 -14.18
CA PRO A 538 -12.33 0.80 -13.24
C PRO A 538 -12.64 0.46 -11.78
N PHE A 539 -13.81 -0.14 -11.51
CA PHE A 539 -14.14 -0.64 -10.18
C PHE A 539 -13.18 -1.77 -9.76
N ASN A 540 -12.93 -2.74 -10.64
CA ASN A 540 -12.01 -3.85 -10.34
C ASN A 540 -10.58 -3.37 -10.06
N LEU A 541 -10.11 -2.38 -10.82
CA LEU A 541 -8.82 -1.74 -10.63
C LEU A 541 -8.77 -1.02 -9.27
N SER A 542 -9.83 -0.27 -8.96
CA SER A 542 -9.96 0.46 -7.69
C SER A 542 -9.96 -0.49 -6.50
N GLN A 543 -10.72 -1.60 -6.56
CA GLN A 543 -10.76 -2.61 -5.51
C GLN A 543 -9.38 -3.26 -5.28
N ALA A 544 -8.67 -3.61 -6.35
CA ALA A 544 -7.33 -4.18 -6.23
C ALA A 544 -6.36 -3.21 -5.53
N TYR A 545 -6.41 -1.92 -5.90
CA TYR A 545 -5.57 -0.92 -5.27
C TYR A 545 -5.98 -0.63 -3.82
N PHE A 546 -7.28 -0.60 -3.49
CA PHE A 546 -7.72 -0.45 -2.10
C PHE A 546 -7.20 -1.58 -1.22
N SER A 547 -7.21 -2.83 -1.69
CA SER A 547 -6.62 -3.95 -0.97
C SER A 547 -5.10 -3.78 -0.76
N LEU A 548 -4.38 -3.29 -1.77
CA LEU A 548 -2.94 -3.00 -1.67
C LEU A 548 -2.68 -1.90 -0.62
N TYR A 549 -3.42 -0.80 -0.71
CA TYR A 549 -3.34 0.33 0.20
C TYR A 549 -3.62 -0.09 1.65
N LEU A 550 -4.71 -0.82 1.90
CA LEU A 550 -5.09 -1.27 3.24
C LEU A 550 -4.09 -2.27 3.80
N HIS A 551 -3.60 -3.22 2.99
CA HIS A 551 -2.59 -4.17 3.39
C HIS A 551 -1.33 -3.49 3.93
N VAL A 552 -0.87 -2.42 3.27
CA VAL A 552 0.31 -1.66 3.69
C VAL A 552 -0.02 -0.73 4.86
N ASN A 553 -1.02 0.13 4.71
CA ASN A 553 -1.25 1.26 5.62
C ASN A 553 -2.01 0.89 6.90
N LYS A 554 -2.93 -0.08 6.87
CA LYS A 554 -3.66 -0.52 8.08
C LYS A 554 -2.88 -1.53 8.91
N ASN A 555 -1.91 -2.22 8.32
CA ASN A 555 -0.97 -3.07 9.06
C ASN A 555 0.34 -2.35 9.40
N TYR A 556 0.47 -1.07 9.08
CA TYR A 556 1.68 -0.26 9.32
C TYR A 556 2.96 -0.90 8.75
N ILE A 557 2.87 -1.51 7.57
CA ILE A 557 4.01 -2.16 6.90
C ILE A 557 4.80 -1.09 6.15
N ILE A 558 6.11 -1.01 6.41
CA ILE A 558 7.03 -0.12 5.69
C ILE A 558 7.26 -0.69 4.29
N TYR A 559 6.48 -0.23 3.30
CA TYR A 559 6.55 -0.79 1.94
C TYR A 559 6.33 0.24 0.82
N ASP A 560 5.64 1.35 1.10
CA ASP A 560 5.27 2.38 0.13
C ASP A 560 6.45 3.22 -0.40
N VAL A 561 7.62 3.13 0.26
CA VAL A 561 8.89 3.67 -0.28
C VAL A 561 9.44 2.85 -1.45
N PHE A 562 9.12 1.55 -1.53
CA PHE A 562 9.71 0.66 -2.53
C PHE A 562 9.13 0.89 -3.93
N ASN A 563 9.99 0.72 -4.95
CA ASN A 563 9.65 0.97 -6.36
C ASN A 563 8.42 0.17 -6.83
N ARG A 564 8.19 -1.04 -6.30
CA ARG A 564 7.01 -1.84 -6.66
C ARG A 564 5.72 -1.12 -6.30
N TYR A 565 5.60 -0.62 -5.07
CA TYR A 565 4.40 0.10 -4.64
C TYR A 565 4.17 1.34 -5.50
N LYS A 566 5.21 2.17 -5.68
CA LYS A 566 5.14 3.39 -6.51
C LYS A 566 4.74 3.09 -7.95
N SER A 567 5.31 2.05 -8.56
CA SER A 567 4.98 1.64 -9.93
C SER A 567 3.53 1.13 -10.04
N LEU A 568 3.04 0.39 -9.04
CA LEU A 568 1.63 -0.03 -9.01
C LEU A 568 0.69 1.16 -8.86
N THR A 569 1.01 2.14 -8.01
CA THR A 569 0.24 3.38 -7.89
C THR A 569 0.17 4.15 -9.22
N GLU A 570 1.31 4.29 -9.90
CA GLU A 570 1.38 4.93 -11.22
C GLU A 570 0.54 4.17 -12.26
N LYS A 571 0.69 2.84 -12.35
CA LYS A 571 -0.08 1.99 -13.29
C LYS A 571 -1.58 2.10 -13.04
N VAL A 572 -2.01 2.07 -11.77
CA VAL A 572 -3.42 2.23 -11.41
C VAL A 572 -3.93 3.61 -11.82
N PHE A 573 -3.18 4.67 -11.50
CA PHE A 573 -3.59 6.03 -11.86
C PHE A 573 -3.66 6.21 -13.38
N LYS A 574 -2.68 5.70 -14.13
CA LYS A 574 -2.68 5.66 -15.59
C LYS A 574 -3.89 4.89 -16.14
N GLY A 575 -4.21 3.72 -15.58
CA GLY A 575 -5.41 2.95 -15.97
C GLY A 575 -6.70 3.74 -15.76
N LEU A 576 -6.82 4.48 -14.65
CA LEU A 576 -7.97 5.36 -14.40
C LEU A 576 -8.03 6.54 -15.38
N VAL A 577 -6.88 7.13 -15.75
CA VAL A 577 -6.80 8.17 -16.78
C VAL A 577 -7.23 7.65 -18.16
N ILE A 578 -6.73 6.48 -18.57
CA ILE A 578 -7.12 5.84 -19.84
C ILE A 578 -8.61 5.53 -19.86
N SER A 579 -9.15 5.03 -18.75
CA SER A 579 -10.58 4.85 -18.57
C SER A 579 -11.33 6.18 -18.75
N TYR A 580 -10.92 7.24 -18.06
CA TYR A 580 -11.53 8.57 -18.18
C TYR A 580 -11.54 9.12 -19.62
N GLN A 581 -10.51 8.81 -20.41
CA GLN A 581 -10.44 9.18 -21.82
C GLN A 581 -11.39 8.38 -22.72
N THR A 582 -11.88 7.23 -22.27
CA THR A 582 -12.80 6.35 -23.00
C THR A 582 -14.26 6.74 -22.68
N LYS A 583 -14.69 7.92 -23.16
CA LYS A 583 -15.88 8.65 -22.69
C LYS A 583 -17.19 7.86 -22.68
N GLU A 584 -17.35 6.88 -23.55
CA GLU A 584 -18.58 6.10 -23.70
C GLU A 584 -18.80 5.07 -22.57
N VAL A 585 -17.73 4.53 -22.01
CA VAL A 585 -17.77 3.39 -21.06
C VAL A 585 -16.84 3.54 -19.86
N GLY A 586 -15.98 4.54 -19.88
CA GLY A 586 -15.02 4.83 -18.82
C GLY A 586 -15.61 5.58 -17.64
N ILE A 587 -14.75 5.93 -16.68
CA ILE A 587 -15.15 6.77 -15.55
C ILE A 587 -15.48 8.18 -16.01
N THR A 588 -16.47 8.81 -15.37
CA THR A 588 -16.87 10.20 -15.67
C THR A 588 -16.31 11.21 -14.67
N GLU A 589 -15.84 10.73 -13.52
CA GLU A 589 -15.24 11.52 -12.44
C GLU A 589 -14.16 10.71 -11.73
N PHE A 590 -13.18 11.40 -11.16
CA PHE A 590 -12.16 10.78 -10.32
C PHE A 590 -12.60 10.74 -8.85
N ASN A 591 -12.11 9.74 -8.13
CA ASN A 591 -12.19 9.74 -6.67
C ASN A 591 -10.97 10.48 -6.09
N GLU A 592 -11.19 11.38 -5.12
CA GLU A 592 -10.14 12.15 -4.45
C GLU A 592 -9.05 11.27 -3.82
N PHE A 593 -9.39 10.06 -3.39
CA PHE A 593 -8.43 9.09 -2.89
C PHE A 593 -7.31 8.83 -3.89
N PHE A 594 -7.63 8.54 -5.16
CA PHE A 594 -6.61 8.24 -6.18
C PHE A 594 -5.77 9.46 -6.55
N LEU A 595 -6.35 10.67 -6.48
CA LEU A 595 -5.58 11.90 -6.65
C LEU A 595 -4.62 12.11 -5.49
N THR A 596 -5.02 11.79 -4.25
CA THR A 596 -4.11 11.81 -3.10
C THR A 596 -2.98 10.80 -3.25
N GLU A 597 -3.27 9.58 -3.70
CA GLU A 597 -2.23 8.58 -3.97
C GLU A 597 -1.24 9.04 -5.03
N ALA A 598 -1.74 9.65 -6.11
CA ALA A 598 -0.91 10.24 -7.16
C ALA A 598 -0.01 11.36 -6.59
N ILE A 599 -0.56 12.22 -5.72
CA ILE A 599 0.20 13.29 -5.06
C ILE A 599 1.33 12.75 -4.20
N LEU A 600 1.06 11.70 -3.42
CA LEU A 600 2.01 11.17 -2.43
C LEU A 600 3.09 10.28 -3.05
N HIS A 601 2.77 9.50 -4.09
CA HIS A 601 3.61 8.36 -4.48
C HIS A 601 4.14 8.39 -5.92
N ILE A 602 3.55 9.17 -6.84
CA ILE A 602 4.02 9.23 -8.24
C ILE A 602 5.08 10.33 -8.37
N ASN A 603 6.17 10.09 -9.11
CA ASN A 603 7.16 11.13 -9.35
C ASN A 603 6.56 12.27 -10.19
N PRO A 604 6.95 13.53 -9.96
CA PRO A 604 6.37 14.66 -10.69
C PRO A 604 6.46 14.59 -12.21
N SER A 605 7.54 14.07 -12.78
CA SER A 605 7.69 13.88 -14.23
C SER A 605 6.67 12.89 -14.78
N ASP A 606 6.49 11.78 -14.06
CA ASP A 606 5.66 10.66 -14.50
C ASP A 606 4.19 11.06 -14.39
N LEU A 607 3.82 11.79 -13.32
CA LEU A 607 2.48 12.35 -13.18
C LEU A 607 2.14 13.36 -14.28
N GLN A 608 3.10 14.21 -14.66
CA GLN A 608 2.94 15.14 -15.78
C GLN A 608 2.70 14.41 -17.10
N GLU A 609 3.46 13.34 -17.36
CA GLU A 609 3.29 12.53 -18.58
C GLU A 609 1.95 11.79 -18.59
N VAL A 610 1.56 11.16 -17.48
CA VAL A 610 0.27 10.47 -17.34
C VAL A 610 -0.91 11.40 -17.63
N LEU A 611 -0.81 12.68 -17.21
CA LEU A 611 -1.87 13.68 -17.37
C LEU A 611 -1.69 14.59 -18.59
N LYS A 612 -0.75 14.29 -19.49
CA LYS A 612 -0.39 15.16 -20.61
C LYS A 612 -1.55 15.44 -21.57
N GLU A 613 -2.35 14.41 -21.84
CA GLU A 613 -3.50 14.44 -22.75
C GLU A 613 -4.83 14.79 -22.02
N ILE A 614 -4.74 15.25 -20.77
CA ILE A 614 -5.89 15.63 -19.93
C ILE A 614 -5.84 17.11 -19.61
N ASP A 615 -6.78 17.87 -20.18
CA ASP A 615 -6.95 19.29 -19.88
C ASP A 615 -7.68 19.53 -18.54
N VAL A 616 -8.77 18.78 -18.32
CA VAL A 616 -9.65 18.95 -17.15
C VAL A 616 -9.96 17.59 -16.53
N ILE A 617 -9.83 17.51 -15.20
CA ILE A 617 -10.24 16.39 -14.36
C ILE A 617 -11.55 16.77 -13.66
N LYS A 618 -12.59 15.98 -13.87
CA LYS A 618 -13.89 16.16 -13.19
C LYS A 618 -13.92 15.48 -11.82
N LEU A 619 -14.42 16.22 -10.83
CA LEU A 619 -14.64 15.81 -9.45
C LEU A 619 -15.96 16.38 -8.95
N ASN A 620 -16.55 15.77 -7.92
CA ASN A 620 -17.60 16.45 -7.16
C ASN A 620 -17.03 17.64 -6.35
N LYS A 621 -17.87 18.62 -6.00
CA LYS A 621 -17.44 19.87 -5.33
C LYS A 621 -16.69 19.63 -4.02
N GLN A 622 -17.20 18.70 -3.19
CA GLN A 622 -16.58 18.34 -1.91
C GLN A 622 -15.15 17.80 -2.08
N CYS A 623 -14.87 17.05 -3.16
CA CYS A 623 -13.54 16.53 -3.44
C CYS A 623 -12.54 17.64 -3.79
N VAL A 624 -12.97 18.69 -4.51
CA VAL A 624 -12.13 19.87 -4.78
C VAL A 624 -11.79 20.58 -3.49
N ASP A 625 -12.77 20.81 -2.62
CA ASP A 625 -12.57 21.46 -1.32
C ASP A 625 -11.60 20.66 -0.43
N ASN A 626 -11.69 19.33 -0.45
CA ASN A 626 -10.76 18.46 0.27
C ASN A 626 -9.31 18.61 -0.22
N LEU A 627 -9.07 18.73 -1.54
CA LEU A 627 -7.74 18.94 -2.09
C LEU A 627 -7.19 20.35 -1.77
N LEU A 628 -8.05 21.37 -1.81
CA LEU A 628 -7.67 22.73 -1.37
C LEU A 628 -7.36 22.77 0.13
N GLN A 629 -8.08 22.00 0.95
CA GLN A 629 -7.75 21.86 2.36
C GLN A 629 -6.39 21.19 2.58
N LYS A 630 -5.98 20.24 1.73
CA LYS A 630 -4.61 19.69 1.77
C LYS A 630 -3.56 20.73 1.41
N LEU A 631 -3.81 21.58 0.41
CA LEU A 631 -2.93 22.71 0.09
C LEU A 631 -2.81 23.67 1.29
N ASN A 632 -3.92 23.95 1.97
CA ASN A 632 -3.93 24.76 3.19
C ASN A 632 -3.11 24.10 4.30
N ASN A 633 -3.36 22.83 4.59
CA ASN A 633 -2.61 22.08 5.59
C ASN A 633 -1.11 22.06 5.29
N PHE A 634 -0.73 21.83 4.03
CA PHE A 634 0.66 21.82 3.58
C PHE A 634 1.36 23.17 3.83
N THR A 635 0.74 24.26 3.37
CA THR A 635 1.31 25.62 3.46
C THR A 635 1.32 26.14 4.90
N LEU A 636 0.24 25.93 5.66
CA LEU A 636 0.14 26.31 7.08
C LEU A 636 1.10 25.54 7.97
N SER A 637 1.53 24.34 7.56
CA SER A 637 2.52 23.57 8.31
C SER A 637 3.93 24.17 8.24
N TYR A 638 4.19 25.04 7.27
CA TYR A 638 5.54 25.56 7.03
C TYR A 638 5.90 26.78 7.89
N PHE A 639 4.91 27.58 8.32
CA PHE A 639 5.15 28.86 8.98
C PHE A 639 4.47 28.99 10.34
N ARG A 640 4.96 29.94 11.14
CA ARG A 640 4.28 30.43 12.35
C ARG A 640 4.12 31.94 12.25
N ASP A 641 2.97 32.43 12.68
CA ASP A 641 2.70 33.87 12.78
C ASP A 641 3.45 34.45 13.98
N GLY A 642 4.18 35.54 13.76
CA GLY A 642 4.83 36.36 14.78
C GLY A 642 4.01 37.60 15.15
N LEU A 643 4.63 38.52 15.87
CA LEU A 643 4.04 39.85 16.13
C LEU A 643 4.05 40.70 14.85
N PHE A 644 3.15 41.68 14.77
CA PHE A 644 3.12 42.70 13.71
C PHE A 644 3.15 42.17 12.26
N ASN A 645 2.50 41.03 12.00
CA ASN A 645 2.38 40.43 10.66
C ASN A 645 3.70 39.84 10.12
N ASP A 646 4.68 39.58 10.99
CA ASP A 646 5.87 38.79 10.65
C ASP A 646 5.54 37.30 10.57
N HIS A 647 6.23 36.59 9.67
CA HIS A 647 6.08 35.16 9.47
C HIS A 647 7.46 34.51 9.48
N TYR A 648 7.60 33.45 10.28
CA TYR A 648 8.85 32.71 10.41
C TYR A 648 8.63 31.26 10.01
N LYS A 649 9.67 30.64 9.44
CA LYS A 649 9.66 29.20 9.18
C LYS A 649 9.45 28.47 10.50
N SER A 650 8.58 27.47 10.50
CA SER A 650 8.35 26.70 11.71
C SER A 650 9.58 25.85 12.03
N SER A 651 10.19 26.09 13.19
CA SER A 651 11.31 25.27 13.68
C SER A 651 10.98 23.78 13.75
N LEU A 652 9.69 23.44 13.90
CA LEU A 652 9.22 22.06 13.91
C LEU A 652 9.38 21.39 12.54
N ILE A 653 8.91 22.00 11.45
CA ILE A 653 9.05 21.38 10.12
C ILE A 653 10.50 21.46 9.64
N GLU A 654 11.21 22.53 10.00
CA GLU A 654 12.61 22.75 9.64
C GLU A 654 13.51 21.64 10.15
N GLU A 655 13.32 21.21 11.40
CA GLU A 655 14.03 20.08 12.02
C GLU A 655 13.97 18.82 11.13
N TYR A 656 12.79 18.50 10.59
CA TYR A 656 12.56 17.29 9.81
C TYR A 656 13.01 17.42 8.34
N LEU A 657 12.91 18.62 7.74
CA LEU A 657 13.33 18.88 6.36
C LEU A 657 14.86 18.89 6.17
N THR A 658 15.63 18.79 7.26
CA THR A 658 17.07 18.51 7.19
C THR A 658 17.36 17.15 6.55
N ASN A 659 16.47 16.16 6.74
CA ASN A 659 16.57 14.86 6.09
C ASN A 659 16.23 14.96 4.60
N TYR A 660 17.15 14.45 3.76
CA TYR A 660 17.00 14.50 2.30
C TYR A 660 15.76 13.75 1.80
N GLY A 661 15.46 12.56 2.35
CA GLY A 661 14.34 11.73 1.93
C GLY A 661 12.98 12.39 2.19
N PHE A 662 12.79 12.96 3.39
CA PHE A 662 11.56 13.68 3.71
C PHE A 662 11.46 15.01 2.92
N ARG A 663 12.57 15.74 2.76
CA ARG A 663 12.60 16.96 1.93
C ARG A 663 12.24 16.67 0.48
N ALA A 664 12.77 15.59 -0.11
CA ALA A 664 12.42 15.16 -1.47
C ALA A 664 10.93 14.82 -1.57
N THR A 665 10.38 14.10 -0.59
CA THR A 665 8.95 13.78 -0.52
C THR A 665 8.09 15.05 -0.43
N TYR A 666 8.46 15.99 0.44
CA TYR A 666 7.78 17.27 0.61
C TYR A 666 7.73 18.09 -0.69
N ARG A 667 8.85 18.15 -1.42
CA ARG A 667 8.94 18.83 -2.71
C ARG A 667 8.09 18.16 -3.80
N ASN A 668 8.13 16.82 -3.88
CA ASN A 668 7.30 16.07 -4.82
C ASN A 668 5.80 16.31 -4.56
N ILE A 669 5.38 16.35 -3.30
CA ILE A 669 3.99 16.66 -2.92
C ILE A 669 3.60 18.06 -3.42
N PHE A 670 4.44 19.09 -3.24
CA PHE A 670 4.16 20.43 -3.76
C PHE A 670 3.97 20.43 -5.28
N SER A 671 4.91 19.81 -6.00
CA SER A 671 4.88 19.69 -7.46
C SER A 671 3.63 18.98 -7.96
N ASN A 672 3.27 17.86 -7.32
CA ASN A 672 2.11 17.07 -7.70
C ASN A 672 0.78 17.76 -7.34
N LEU A 673 0.71 18.46 -6.21
CA LEU A 673 -0.46 19.29 -5.86
C LEU A 673 -0.78 20.27 -6.98
N PHE A 674 0.20 21.07 -7.43
CA PHE A 674 -0.04 22.04 -8.50
C PHE A 674 -0.24 21.39 -9.88
N THR A 675 0.35 20.23 -10.13
CA THR A 675 0.09 19.43 -11.34
C THR A 675 -1.38 19.01 -11.43
N ILE A 676 -1.99 18.59 -10.31
CA ILE A 676 -3.41 18.21 -10.24
C ILE A 676 -4.31 19.43 -10.20
N LEU A 677 -4.06 20.41 -9.31
CA LEU A 677 -4.92 21.61 -9.15
C LEU A 677 -5.06 22.40 -10.46
N ARG A 678 -4.01 22.42 -11.29
CA ARG A 678 -4.04 23.05 -12.63
C ARG A 678 -5.14 22.48 -13.53
N ARG A 679 -5.48 21.21 -13.37
CA ARG A 679 -6.48 20.49 -14.18
C ARG A 679 -7.87 20.45 -13.54
N LEU A 680 -8.06 21.05 -12.37
CA LEU A 680 -9.37 21.09 -11.73
C LEU A 680 -10.17 22.32 -12.15
N GLU A 681 -11.49 22.17 -12.17
CA GLU A 681 -12.42 23.29 -12.19
C GLU A 681 -12.52 23.86 -10.77
N ILE A 682 -11.84 24.99 -10.56
CA ILE A 682 -11.80 25.70 -9.28
C ILE A 682 -12.38 27.09 -9.51
N ASP A 683 -13.34 27.47 -8.66
CA ASP A 683 -13.89 28.83 -8.65
C ASP A 683 -13.15 29.74 -7.64
N LYS A 684 -13.42 31.06 -7.73
CA LYS A 684 -12.77 32.07 -6.88
C LYS A 684 -13.13 31.92 -5.40
N GLU A 685 -14.33 31.46 -5.09
CA GLU A 685 -14.83 31.31 -3.73
C GLU A 685 -14.11 30.14 -3.05
N GLN A 686 -14.04 28.99 -3.71
CA GLN A 686 -13.33 27.80 -3.23
C GLN A 686 -11.85 28.10 -2.97
N PHE A 687 -11.18 28.76 -3.92
CA PHE A 687 -9.74 29.04 -3.81
C PHE A 687 -9.41 30.15 -2.80
N SER A 688 -10.37 30.97 -2.39
CA SER A 688 -10.14 32.16 -1.55
C SER A 688 -9.38 31.84 -0.25
N SER A 689 -9.70 30.71 0.38
CA SER A 689 -9.08 30.26 1.64
C SER A 689 -7.59 29.92 1.49
N SER A 690 -7.16 29.49 0.30
CA SER A 690 -5.79 29.03 0.04
C SER A 690 -4.82 30.12 -0.36
N LYS A 691 -5.30 31.29 -0.80
CA LYS A 691 -4.44 32.38 -1.26
C LYS A 691 -3.54 32.91 -0.16
N LYS A 692 -4.14 33.20 1.01
CA LYS A 692 -3.43 33.83 2.13
C LYS A 692 -2.32 32.93 2.66
N SER A 693 -2.60 31.64 2.85
CA SER A 693 -1.59 30.68 3.32
C SER A 693 -0.50 30.44 2.27
N LEU A 694 -0.86 30.38 0.99
CA LEU A 694 0.09 30.23 -0.10
C LEU A 694 1.05 31.42 -0.24
N LEU A 695 0.55 32.66 -0.20
CA LEU A 695 1.39 33.87 -0.25
C LEU A 695 2.37 33.93 0.92
N LYS A 696 1.89 33.63 2.14
CA LYS A 696 2.74 33.54 3.33
C LYS A 696 3.82 32.47 3.19
N PHE A 697 3.45 31.30 2.67
CA PHE A 697 4.39 30.22 2.40
C PHE A 697 5.47 30.67 1.41
N LEU A 698 5.10 31.17 0.22
CA LEU A 698 6.04 31.59 -0.83
C LEU A 698 7.03 32.66 -0.34
N LYS A 699 6.58 33.57 0.54
CA LYS A 699 7.43 34.64 1.10
C LYS A 699 8.64 34.09 1.86
N ILE A 700 8.52 32.92 2.50
CA ILE A 700 9.55 32.38 3.41
C ILE A 700 10.10 31.01 2.99
N GLU A 701 9.56 30.38 1.96
CA GLU A 701 9.91 29.03 1.52
C GLU A 701 11.36 28.94 1.01
N THR A 702 12.12 27.95 1.50
CA THR A 702 13.53 27.72 1.12
C THR A 702 13.81 26.34 0.53
N GLU A 703 12.87 25.39 0.60
CA GLU A 703 13.09 23.97 0.27
C GLU A 703 12.85 23.61 -1.19
N LEU A 704 11.92 24.27 -1.87
CA LEU A 704 11.59 24.00 -3.26
C LEU A 704 12.79 24.25 -4.18
N ALA A 705 12.93 23.51 -5.27
CA ALA A 705 13.81 23.92 -6.35
C ALA A 705 13.02 24.60 -7.48
N TRP A 706 13.76 25.08 -8.49
CA TRP A 706 13.21 25.78 -9.64
C TRP A 706 12.13 24.95 -10.38
N ASN A 707 12.32 23.62 -10.47
CA ASN A 707 11.37 22.74 -11.16
C ASN A 707 10.07 22.53 -10.37
N ASP A 708 10.10 22.67 -9.04
CA ASP A 708 8.90 22.58 -8.21
C ASP A 708 8.06 23.85 -8.35
N LEU A 709 8.70 25.01 -8.28
CA LEU A 709 8.03 26.30 -8.51
C LEU A 709 7.48 26.42 -9.93
N LYS A 710 8.12 25.80 -10.92
CA LYS A 710 7.61 25.74 -12.29
C LYS A 710 6.21 25.11 -12.38
N GLN A 711 5.86 24.14 -11.52
CA GLN A 711 4.50 23.60 -11.48
C GLN A 711 3.48 24.63 -10.98
N PHE A 712 3.88 25.47 -10.02
CA PHE A 712 3.07 26.60 -9.60
C PHE A 712 2.93 27.67 -10.71
N SER A 713 4.00 27.96 -11.46
CA SER A 713 3.93 28.82 -12.65
C SER A 713 2.93 28.30 -13.70
N PHE A 714 2.94 26.99 -13.98
CA PHE A 714 1.96 26.38 -14.87
C PHE A 714 0.52 26.53 -14.34
N PHE A 715 0.32 26.36 -13.04
CA PHE A 715 -0.97 26.64 -12.41
C PHE A 715 -1.38 28.11 -12.60
N LEU A 716 -0.49 29.08 -12.36
CA LEU A 716 -0.78 30.51 -12.54
C LEU A 716 -1.11 30.86 -14.00
N THR A 717 -0.43 30.24 -14.96
CA THR A 717 -0.66 30.49 -16.39
C THR A 717 -2.11 30.18 -16.80
N ASP A 718 -2.67 29.11 -16.25
CA ASP A 718 -4.01 28.63 -16.59
C ASP A 718 -5.08 29.17 -15.63
N LYS A 719 -4.73 29.37 -14.36
CA LYS A 719 -5.64 29.68 -13.25
C LYS A 719 -5.37 31.04 -12.61
N GLY A 720 -4.58 31.90 -13.24
CA GLY A 720 -4.26 33.24 -12.74
C GLY A 720 -5.48 34.14 -12.51
N TYR A 721 -6.60 33.86 -13.21
CA TYR A 721 -7.88 34.52 -12.95
C TYR A 721 -8.42 34.30 -11.53
N LEU A 722 -7.93 33.30 -10.79
CA LEU A 722 -8.31 33.07 -9.40
C LEU A 722 -7.77 34.15 -8.46
N PHE A 723 -6.70 34.84 -8.83
CA PHE A 723 -6.06 35.90 -8.03
C PHE A 723 -6.53 37.27 -8.51
N VAL A 724 -6.73 38.22 -7.58
CA VAL A 724 -6.92 39.64 -7.95
C VAL A 724 -5.56 40.29 -8.27
N PRO A 725 -5.53 41.45 -8.97
CA PRO A 725 -4.27 42.09 -9.35
C PRO A 725 -3.29 42.31 -8.18
N ASP A 726 -3.78 42.76 -7.02
CA ASP A 726 -2.94 42.99 -5.84
C ASP A 726 -2.27 41.70 -5.33
N GLU A 727 -2.97 40.57 -5.40
CA GLU A 727 -2.41 39.26 -5.01
C GLU A 727 -1.35 38.77 -6.01
N LEU A 728 -1.56 39.02 -7.31
CA LEU A 728 -0.52 38.74 -8.33
C LEU A 728 0.69 39.66 -8.16
N MET A 729 0.48 40.92 -7.75
CA MET A 729 1.56 41.83 -7.41
C MET A 729 2.35 41.37 -6.19
N ASP A 730 1.69 40.79 -5.18
CA ASP A 730 2.36 40.18 -4.04
C ASP A 730 3.24 39.00 -4.48
N ILE A 731 2.75 38.13 -5.38
CA ILE A 731 3.54 37.03 -5.95
C ILE A 731 4.76 37.57 -6.70
N LEU A 732 4.56 38.56 -7.58
CA LEU A 732 5.64 39.17 -8.35
C LEU A 732 6.69 39.81 -7.44
N LYS A 733 6.24 40.51 -6.41
CA LYS A 733 7.12 41.12 -5.40
C LYS A 733 7.94 40.06 -4.67
N ILE A 734 7.30 38.99 -4.19
CA ILE A 734 7.98 37.87 -3.54
C ILE A 734 9.02 37.25 -4.49
N ALA A 735 8.67 37.02 -5.75
CA ALA A 735 9.57 36.44 -6.73
C ALA A 735 10.79 37.34 -6.98
N ILE A 736 10.59 38.65 -7.17
CA ILE A 736 11.68 39.63 -7.37
C ILE A 736 12.57 39.74 -6.12
N GLU A 737 12.00 39.80 -4.92
CA GLU A 737 12.76 39.94 -3.68
C GLU A 737 13.62 38.72 -3.37
N ARG A 738 13.18 37.53 -3.82
CA ARG A 738 13.85 36.24 -3.57
C ARG A 738 14.73 35.76 -4.73
N ASP A 739 14.65 36.40 -5.89
CA ASP A 739 15.54 36.09 -7.01
C ASP A 739 16.96 36.57 -6.71
N GLU A 740 17.94 35.79 -7.12
CA GLU A 740 19.36 36.11 -6.98
C GLU A 740 20.07 35.74 -8.27
N PHE A 741 21.02 36.57 -8.72
CA PHE A 741 21.69 36.39 -10.00
C PHE A 741 22.31 34.99 -10.20
N TYR A 742 22.91 34.43 -9.16
CA TYR A 742 23.52 33.09 -9.19
C TYR A 742 22.53 31.95 -8.85
N ASN A 743 21.29 32.27 -8.49
CA ASN A 743 20.25 31.32 -8.13
C ASN A 743 18.91 31.75 -8.75
N THR A 744 18.72 31.37 -10.02
CA THR A 744 17.57 31.72 -10.87
C THR A 744 16.29 30.94 -10.56
N LYS A 745 16.10 30.55 -9.30
CA LYS A 745 14.97 29.75 -8.85
C LYS A 745 13.62 30.46 -9.09
N TYR A 746 13.57 31.78 -8.98
CA TYR A 746 12.33 32.57 -9.06
C TYR A 746 12.13 33.28 -10.41
N THR A 747 13.14 33.29 -11.26
CA THR A 747 13.13 33.84 -12.62
C THR A 747 11.89 33.46 -13.44
N ASP A 748 11.51 32.17 -13.47
CA ASP A 748 10.32 31.67 -14.19
C ASP A 748 9.00 32.21 -13.61
N LEU A 749 8.95 32.41 -12.29
CA LEU A 749 7.79 32.95 -11.60
C LEU A 749 7.63 34.46 -11.87
N ILE A 750 8.73 35.21 -11.98
CA ILE A 750 8.71 36.63 -12.39
C ILE A 750 8.13 36.75 -13.79
N GLU A 751 8.66 35.97 -14.74
CA GLU A 751 8.20 35.95 -16.13
C GLU A 751 6.72 35.56 -16.22
N THR A 752 6.35 34.46 -15.58
CA THR A 752 4.99 33.93 -15.60
C THR A 752 3.99 34.89 -14.98
N THR A 753 4.30 35.48 -13.82
CA THR A 753 3.39 36.42 -13.16
C THR A 753 3.16 37.66 -14.03
N SER A 754 4.21 38.15 -14.71
CA SER A 754 4.11 39.26 -15.66
C SER A 754 3.18 38.93 -16.83
N ILE A 755 3.32 37.73 -17.42
CA ILE A 755 2.44 37.23 -18.48
C ILE A 755 0.99 37.14 -18.01
N VAL A 756 0.78 36.58 -16.81
CA VAL A 756 -0.54 36.35 -16.21
C VAL A 756 -1.27 37.67 -15.93
N ILE A 757 -0.58 38.68 -15.40
CA ILE A 757 -1.13 40.03 -15.23
C ILE A 757 -1.61 40.57 -16.58
N GLY A 758 -0.77 40.51 -17.63
CA GLY A 758 -1.14 40.99 -18.95
C GLY A 758 -2.32 40.23 -19.57
N LYS A 759 -2.37 38.90 -19.38
CA LYS A 759 -3.41 38.00 -19.91
C LYS A 759 -4.78 38.23 -19.29
N PHE A 760 -4.85 38.31 -17.95
CA PHE A 760 -6.15 38.38 -17.24
C PHE A 760 -6.54 39.79 -16.81
N TYR A 761 -5.59 40.72 -16.75
CA TYR A 761 -5.77 42.08 -16.24
C TYR A 761 -5.06 43.12 -17.13
N SER A 762 -5.34 43.11 -18.44
CA SER A 762 -4.66 43.95 -19.44
C SER A 762 -4.65 45.45 -19.14
N ASN A 763 -5.66 45.94 -18.41
CA ASN A 763 -5.81 47.35 -18.02
C ASN A 763 -5.00 47.72 -16.76
N TYR A 764 -4.61 46.73 -15.96
CA TYR A 764 -3.80 46.95 -14.76
C TYR A 764 -2.35 47.26 -15.17
N LYS A 765 -1.78 48.32 -14.60
CA LYS A 765 -0.40 48.74 -14.88
C LYS A 765 0.42 48.81 -13.59
N ILE A 766 1.63 48.27 -13.65
CA ILE A 766 2.59 48.29 -12.54
C ILE A 766 3.23 49.68 -12.44
N GLU A 767 3.05 50.33 -11.30
CA GLU A 767 3.54 51.70 -11.06
C GLU A 767 4.69 51.78 -10.05
N ASN A 768 5.03 50.66 -9.40
CA ASN A 768 6.05 50.61 -8.36
C ASN A 768 7.46 50.63 -8.95
N THR A 769 8.01 51.82 -9.18
CA THR A 769 9.35 52.00 -9.75
C THR A 769 10.45 51.38 -8.89
N LYS A 770 10.31 51.37 -7.56
CA LYS A 770 11.29 50.76 -6.66
C LYS A 770 11.38 49.26 -6.90
N LEU A 771 10.24 48.59 -7.08
CA LEU A 771 10.22 47.15 -7.37
C LEU A 771 10.93 46.82 -8.69
N ILE A 772 10.71 47.63 -9.74
CA ILE A 772 11.39 47.48 -11.03
C ILE A 772 12.91 47.66 -10.89
N GLN A 773 13.34 48.70 -10.16
CA GLN A 773 14.76 48.91 -9.87
C GLN A 773 15.36 47.72 -9.09
N THR A 774 14.64 47.19 -8.09
CA THR A 774 15.07 45.98 -7.37
C THR A 774 15.22 44.79 -8.31
N ALA A 775 14.27 44.57 -9.23
CA ALA A 775 14.34 43.47 -10.20
C ALA A 775 15.57 43.57 -11.11
N ILE A 776 15.88 44.78 -11.59
CA ILE A 776 17.09 45.04 -12.38
C ILE A 776 18.34 44.72 -11.56
N LEU A 777 18.44 45.23 -10.34
CA LEU A 777 19.61 45.01 -9.47
C LEU A 777 19.83 43.53 -9.17
N LYS A 778 18.76 42.77 -8.88
CA LYS A 778 18.82 41.32 -8.61
C LYS A 778 19.19 40.48 -9.83
N SER A 779 19.02 41.04 -11.04
CA SER A 779 19.35 40.40 -12.31
C SER A 779 20.80 40.61 -12.76
N SER A 780 21.64 41.23 -11.93
CA SER A 780 23.06 41.50 -12.20
C SER A 780 23.96 40.97 -11.08
N SER A 781 25.22 40.66 -11.40
CA SER A 781 26.24 40.30 -10.42
C SER A 781 26.57 41.49 -9.50
N ASP A 782 27.08 41.21 -8.28
CA ASP A 782 27.42 42.24 -7.29
C ASP A 782 28.43 43.28 -7.80
N ASP A 783 29.30 42.89 -8.73
CA ASP A 783 30.30 43.77 -9.37
C ASP A 783 29.77 44.50 -10.61
N GLY A 784 28.51 44.26 -11.00
CA GLY A 784 27.84 44.85 -12.15
C GLY A 784 28.36 44.40 -13.51
N LYS A 785 29.27 43.41 -13.57
CA LYS A 785 29.91 43.01 -14.84
C LYS A 785 29.13 41.98 -15.65
N ARG A 786 28.16 41.31 -15.04
CA ARG A 786 27.34 40.29 -15.70
C ARG A 786 25.89 40.54 -15.37
N ALA A 787 25.02 40.36 -16.36
CA ALA A 787 23.59 40.49 -16.16
C ALA A 787 22.80 39.50 -17.02
N ASN A 788 21.58 39.20 -16.58
CA ASN A 788 20.60 38.45 -17.37
C ASN A 788 19.19 38.99 -17.12
N TYR A 789 18.72 39.84 -18.02
CA TYR A 789 17.44 40.52 -17.90
C TYR A 789 16.29 39.84 -18.64
N SER A 790 16.51 38.64 -19.21
CA SER A 790 15.57 37.99 -20.14
C SER A 790 14.19 37.73 -19.54
N HIS A 791 14.12 37.51 -18.23
CA HIS A 791 12.89 37.23 -17.49
C HIS A 791 12.10 38.50 -17.12
N LEU A 792 12.73 39.67 -17.20
CA LEU A 792 12.10 40.97 -16.95
C LEU A 792 11.37 41.52 -18.19
N LEU A 793 11.63 40.98 -19.38
CA LEU A 793 11.15 41.54 -20.64
C LEU A 793 9.62 41.62 -20.74
N HIS A 794 8.91 40.68 -20.13
CA HIS A 794 7.44 40.71 -20.09
C HIS A 794 6.88 41.83 -19.19
N LEU A 795 7.65 42.36 -18.24
CA LEU A 795 7.24 43.49 -17.39
C LEU A 795 6.96 44.74 -18.23
N ILE A 796 7.65 44.91 -19.36
CA ILE A 796 7.47 46.06 -20.27
C ILE A 796 6.01 46.22 -20.71
N LYS A 797 5.30 45.11 -20.93
CA LYS A 797 3.89 45.11 -21.38
C LYS A 797 2.89 45.50 -20.30
N VAL A 798 3.25 45.26 -19.04
CA VAL A 798 2.38 45.41 -17.87
C VAL A 798 2.76 46.60 -16.99
N CYS A 799 3.86 47.29 -17.27
CA CYS A 799 4.27 48.51 -16.58
C CYS A 799 3.56 49.76 -17.11
N ASN A 800 3.41 50.78 -16.26
CA ASN A 800 3.08 52.14 -16.73
C ASN A 800 4.30 52.77 -17.45
N GLU A 801 4.11 53.92 -18.11
CA GLU A 801 5.17 54.56 -18.90
C GLU A 801 6.43 54.88 -18.09
N LYS A 802 6.31 55.22 -16.80
CA LYS A 802 7.45 55.51 -15.93
C LYS A 802 8.29 54.26 -15.66
N CYS A 803 7.67 53.17 -15.23
CA CYS A 803 8.33 51.89 -15.00
C CYS A 803 8.89 51.29 -16.29
N LYS A 804 8.15 51.44 -17.39
CA LYS A 804 8.57 51.02 -18.73
C LYS A 804 9.85 51.74 -19.16
N SER A 805 9.91 53.06 -18.98
CA SER A 805 11.09 53.86 -19.34
C SER A 805 12.35 53.37 -18.60
N ILE A 806 12.24 53.02 -17.32
CA ILE A 806 13.36 52.46 -16.53
C ILE A 806 13.85 51.12 -17.11
N LEU A 807 12.93 50.22 -17.49
CA LEU A 807 13.29 48.95 -18.12
C LEU A 807 13.94 49.15 -19.49
N ILE A 808 13.40 50.07 -20.30
CA ILE A 808 13.95 50.39 -21.62
C ILE A 808 15.36 50.96 -21.49
N GLU A 809 15.59 51.92 -20.60
CA GLU A 809 16.91 52.50 -20.38
C GLU A 809 17.93 51.42 -19.99
N MET A 810 17.57 50.51 -19.08
CA MET A 810 18.42 49.38 -18.70
C MET A 810 18.75 48.49 -19.90
N ILE A 811 17.75 48.14 -20.72
CA ILE A 811 17.91 47.27 -21.88
C ILE A 811 18.82 47.91 -22.92
N GLU A 812 18.65 49.21 -23.16
CA GLU A 812 19.47 49.94 -24.13
C GLU A 812 20.91 50.08 -23.66
N ASN A 813 21.15 50.27 -22.36
CA ASN A 813 22.49 50.22 -21.80
C ASN A 813 23.14 48.85 -22.01
N GLU A 814 22.44 47.75 -21.71
CA GLU A 814 22.96 46.38 -21.94
C GLU A 814 23.28 46.13 -23.43
N LEU A 815 22.38 46.53 -24.34
CA LEU A 815 22.60 46.36 -25.78
C LEU A 815 23.73 47.25 -26.34
N ASN A 816 24.01 48.38 -25.70
CA ASN A 816 25.13 49.25 -26.05
C ASN A 816 26.47 48.70 -25.56
N ASP A 817 26.52 48.25 -24.31
CA ASP A 817 27.75 47.77 -23.68
C ASP A 817 28.14 46.37 -24.18
N ASN A 818 27.16 45.49 -24.38
CA ASN A 818 27.38 44.09 -24.75
C ASN A 818 26.23 43.54 -25.61
N PHE A 819 26.20 43.91 -26.88
CA PHE A 819 25.15 43.47 -27.80
C PHE A 819 25.07 41.93 -27.92
N SER A 820 23.95 41.36 -27.50
CA SER A 820 23.62 39.94 -27.65
C SER A 820 22.44 39.76 -28.60
N GLY A 821 22.67 39.05 -29.71
CA GLY A 821 21.61 38.76 -30.69
C GLY A 821 20.48 37.92 -30.10
N ASP A 822 20.79 36.97 -29.23
CA ASP A 822 19.77 36.16 -28.53
C ASP A 822 18.89 37.01 -27.62
N PHE A 823 19.51 37.91 -26.84
CA PHE A 823 18.77 38.81 -25.95
C PHE A 823 17.91 39.81 -26.73
N TYR A 824 18.42 40.37 -27.83
CA TYR A 824 17.65 41.27 -28.69
C TYR A 824 16.46 40.56 -29.37
N PHE A 825 16.65 39.31 -29.81
CA PHE A 825 15.54 38.50 -30.31
C PHE A 825 14.47 38.29 -29.25
N ASP A 826 14.87 37.93 -28.02
CA ASP A 826 13.95 37.74 -26.90
C ASP A 826 13.24 39.05 -26.53
N LEU A 827 13.93 40.19 -26.54
CA LEU A 827 13.35 41.52 -26.33
C LEU A 827 12.18 41.77 -27.27
N LEU A 828 12.40 41.62 -28.57
CA LEU A 828 11.36 41.81 -29.59
C LEU A 828 10.27 40.73 -29.54
N ASN A 829 10.60 39.54 -29.05
CA ASN A 829 9.62 38.48 -28.95
C ASN A 829 8.68 38.65 -27.75
N LYS A 830 9.24 39.03 -26.60
CA LYS A 830 8.58 39.04 -25.29
C LYS A 830 8.00 40.40 -24.88
N SER A 831 8.47 41.50 -25.49
CA SER A 831 8.03 42.87 -25.19
C SER A 831 7.38 43.57 -26.38
N ASP A 832 6.95 44.83 -26.18
CA ASP A 832 6.48 45.73 -27.23
C ASP A 832 7.56 46.76 -27.62
N TYR A 833 8.84 46.37 -27.58
CA TYR A 833 9.97 47.21 -27.99
C TYR A 833 9.92 47.49 -29.50
N ASN A 834 10.18 48.74 -29.87
CA ASN A 834 10.23 49.13 -31.28
C ASN A 834 11.57 48.66 -31.89
N TYR A 835 11.49 47.75 -32.86
CA TYR A 835 12.68 47.20 -33.51
C TYR A 835 13.55 48.27 -34.19
N ASN A 836 12.95 49.36 -34.68
CA ASN A 836 13.65 50.46 -35.34
C ASN A 836 14.38 51.41 -34.38
N SER A 837 14.30 51.19 -33.08
CA SER A 837 14.98 52.04 -32.10
C SER A 837 16.49 51.84 -32.12
N ASN A 838 17.23 52.96 -32.05
CA ASN A 838 18.66 53.03 -31.73
C ASN A 838 19.61 52.15 -32.60
N GLY A 839 19.18 51.77 -33.81
CA GLY A 839 20.01 51.01 -34.77
C GLY A 839 20.32 49.57 -34.36
N TYR A 840 19.67 49.03 -33.33
CA TYR A 840 19.93 47.67 -32.85
C TYR A 840 19.52 46.58 -33.86
N PHE A 841 18.53 46.86 -34.71
CA PHE A 841 18.12 45.92 -35.75
C PHE A 841 19.22 45.70 -36.80
N GLN A 842 19.98 46.74 -37.17
CA GLN A 842 21.16 46.60 -38.02
C GLN A 842 22.22 45.72 -37.33
N LYS A 843 22.54 46.00 -36.06
CA LYS A 843 23.48 45.17 -35.28
C LYS A 843 23.04 43.71 -35.22
N TYR A 844 21.73 43.46 -35.09
CA TYR A 844 21.16 42.12 -35.14
C TYR A 844 21.34 41.48 -36.51
N CYS A 845 21.03 42.18 -37.59
CA CYS A 845 21.24 41.69 -38.96
C CYS A 845 22.72 41.33 -39.21
N ASP A 846 23.65 42.20 -38.79
CA ASP A 846 25.08 41.96 -38.89
C ASP A 846 25.50 40.71 -38.10
N TYR A 847 25.00 40.57 -36.87
CA TYR A 847 25.24 39.40 -36.03
C TYR A 847 24.76 38.10 -36.71
N ILE A 848 23.54 38.07 -37.23
CA ILE A 848 23.00 36.90 -37.93
C ILE A 848 23.81 36.63 -39.20
N ASN A 849 24.16 37.66 -39.97
CA ASN A 849 24.92 37.52 -41.21
C ASN A 849 26.30 36.87 -40.97
N GLN A 850 26.96 37.22 -39.87
CA GLN A 850 28.25 36.66 -39.46
C GLN A 850 28.17 35.22 -38.93
N HIS A 851 27.07 34.85 -38.27
CA HIS A 851 26.96 33.58 -37.54
C HIS A 851 26.05 32.54 -38.18
N LYS A 852 25.21 32.90 -39.15
CA LYS A 852 24.38 31.97 -39.93
C LYS A 852 25.27 30.94 -40.64
N GLY A 853 24.75 29.74 -40.81
CA GLY A 853 25.46 28.59 -41.36
C GLY A 853 26.25 27.78 -40.32
N ASN A 854 26.65 28.38 -39.19
CA ASN A 854 27.48 27.75 -38.16
C ASN A 854 26.69 26.91 -37.14
N GLY A 855 25.36 26.87 -37.24
CA GLY A 855 24.52 26.09 -36.34
C GLY A 855 24.67 24.57 -36.54
N VAL A 856 24.88 23.82 -35.45
CA VAL A 856 24.86 22.34 -35.44
C VAL A 856 23.46 21.80 -35.79
N TYR A 857 22.42 22.58 -35.46
CA TYR A 857 21.02 22.22 -35.73
C TYR A 857 20.50 22.97 -36.94
N LYS A 858 20.15 22.20 -37.98
CA LYS A 858 19.42 22.71 -39.14
C LYS A 858 17.91 22.78 -38.84
N TYR A 859 17.26 23.83 -39.33
CA TYR A 859 15.84 24.08 -39.15
C TYR A 859 15.00 23.27 -40.14
N GLY A 860 13.84 22.82 -39.67
CA GLY A 860 12.84 22.16 -40.49
C GLY A 860 13.22 20.74 -40.92
N THR A 861 12.30 20.10 -41.61
CA THR A 861 12.43 18.75 -42.16
C THR A 861 13.41 18.70 -43.32
N LEU A 862 13.50 19.77 -44.11
CA LEU A 862 14.39 19.87 -45.27
C LEU A 862 15.82 20.27 -44.89
N LYS A 863 16.02 20.80 -43.68
CA LYS A 863 17.33 21.17 -43.13
C LYS A 863 18.11 22.17 -43.98
N LEU A 864 17.42 23.03 -44.72
CA LEU A 864 17.98 23.97 -45.71
C LEU A 864 18.60 25.23 -45.10
N THR A 865 18.33 25.50 -43.83
CA THR A 865 18.87 26.65 -43.09
C THR A 865 19.13 26.25 -41.64
N ASP A 866 19.75 27.11 -40.84
CA ASP A 866 19.80 26.92 -39.39
C ASP A 866 18.72 27.72 -38.64
N GLY A 867 18.60 27.44 -37.35
CA GLY A 867 17.64 28.12 -36.48
C GLY A 867 17.95 29.60 -36.25
N LEU A 868 19.19 30.05 -36.46
CA LEU A 868 19.59 31.43 -36.24
C LEU A 868 19.04 32.33 -37.34
N PHE A 869 19.22 31.94 -38.60
CA PHE A 869 18.64 32.67 -39.74
C PHE A 869 17.11 32.69 -39.68
N ILE A 870 16.48 31.57 -39.29
CA ILE A 870 15.02 31.51 -39.17
C ILE A 870 14.46 32.43 -38.08
N ARG A 871 15.22 32.74 -37.03
CA ARG A 871 14.82 33.75 -36.03
C ARG A 871 14.74 35.15 -36.65
N LEU A 872 15.68 35.51 -37.53
CA LEU A 872 15.60 36.76 -38.29
C LEU A 872 14.35 36.80 -39.17
N VAL A 873 14.14 35.76 -39.99
CA VAL A 873 12.96 35.64 -40.85
C VAL A 873 11.68 35.73 -40.01
N TYR A 874 11.66 35.09 -38.84
CA TYR A 874 10.54 35.20 -37.92
C TYR A 874 10.25 36.65 -37.50
N LEU A 875 11.28 37.43 -37.13
CA LEU A 875 11.11 38.84 -36.76
C LEU A 875 10.64 39.71 -37.94
N ILE A 876 11.25 39.53 -39.12
CA ILE A 876 10.86 40.23 -40.35
C ILE A 876 9.35 40.05 -40.56
N TYR A 877 8.89 38.81 -40.53
CA TYR A 877 7.49 38.49 -40.80
C TYR A 877 6.56 38.89 -39.66
N LYS A 878 6.97 38.74 -38.40
CA LYS A 878 6.19 39.15 -37.22
C LYS A 878 5.89 40.66 -37.23
N PHE A 879 6.90 41.48 -37.54
CA PHE A 879 6.78 42.94 -37.50
C PHE A 879 6.40 43.56 -38.84
N ASN A 880 6.13 42.74 -39.86
CA ASN A 880 5.88 43.18 -41.22
C ASN A 880 6.98 44.14 -41.75
N ILE A 881 8.24 43.86 -41.43
CA ILE A 881 9.41 44.68 -41.83
C ILE A 881 9.53 44.64 -43.35
N ASP A 882 9.64 45.80 -44.01
CA ASP A 882 9.82 45.90 -45.46
C ASP A 882 11.04 45.09 -45.93
N PHE A 883 10.90 44.34 -47.03
CA PHE A 883 11.97 43.50 -47.57
C PHE A 883 13.09 44.32 -48.23
N GLU A 884 12.81 45.58 -48.59
CA GLU A 884 13.74 46.46 -49.32
C GLU A 884 14.59 47.35 -48.41
N ILE A 885 14.52 47.19 -47.09
CA ILE A 885 15.36 47.94 -46.15
C ILE A 885 16.85 47.61 -46.33
N GLU A 886 17.71 48.61 -46.10
CA GLU A 886 19.15 48.49 -46.32
C GLU A 886 19.79 47.39 -45.45
N GLU A 887 19.29 47.20 -44.23
CA GLU A 887 19.76 46.20 -43.27
C GLU A 887 19.75 44.77 -43.85
N LEU A 888 18.76 44.45 -44.69
CA LEU A 888 18.58 43.12 -45.27
C LEU A 888 19.44 42.90 -46.53
N LYS A 889 19.81 43.98 -47.25
CA LYS A 889 20.65 43.90 -48.47
C LYS A 889 22.10 43.48 -48.17
N GLY A 890 22.55 43.63 -46.92
CA GLY A 890 23.90 43.27 -46.50
C GLY A 890 24.16 41.76 -46.35
N PHE A 891 23.13 40.91 -46.47
CA PHE A 891 23.30 39.46 -46.32
C PHE A 891 24.03 38.82 -47.50
N THR A 892 25.07 38.03 -47.21
CA THR A 892 25.88 37.33 -48.21
C THR A 892 25.90 35.83 -47.96
N ASN A 893 26.30 35.04 -48.97
CA ASN A 893 26.40 33.57 -48.91
C ASN A 893 25.07 32.87 -48.55
N LEU A 894 23.96 33.39 -49.04
CA LEU A 894 22.64 32.77 -48.88
C LEU A 894 22.42 31.67 -49.92
N ASN A 895 21.81 30.57 -49.51
CA ASN A 895 21.24 29.61 -50.46
C ASN A 895 19.86 30.08 -50.97
N ASP A 896 19.30 29.40 -51.96
CA ASP A 896 18.09 29.88 -52.63
C ASP A 896 16.85 29.89 -51.72
N PHE A 897 16.75 28.95 -50.77
CA PHE A 897 15.70 28.96 -49.76
C PHE A 897 15.82 30.17 -48.83
N GLU A 898 17.03 30.49 -48.40
CA GLU A 898 17.29 31.66 -47.54
C GLU A 898 17.05 32.98 -48.28
N LYS A 899 17.46 33.09 -49.55
CA LYS A 899 17.18 34.27 -50.41
C LYS A 899 15.68 34.49 -50.55
N TRP A 900 14.93 33.43 -50.83
CA TRP A 900 13.48 33.50 -50.96
C TRP A 900 12.81 33.96 -49.65
N LEU A 901 13.21 33.39 -48.51
CA LEU A 901 12.65 33.81 -47.22
C LEU A 901 12.96 35.27 -46.88
N LEU A 902 14.15 35.75 -47.24
CA LEU A 902 14.59 37.11 -46.95
C LEU A 902 13.87 38.16 -47.78
N ASN A 903 13.66 37.88 -49.08
CA ASN A 903 12.92 38.75 -49.98
C ASN A 903 12.14 37.94 -51.04
N PRO A 904 10.90 37.53 -50.73
CA PRO A 904 10.09 36.72 -51.64
C PRO A 904 9.52 37.53 -52.82
N ASP A 905 9.55 38.86 -52.78
CA ASP A 905 8.98 39.73 -53.80
C ASP A 905 9.92 39.90 -55.00
N THR A 906 11.24 39.88 -54.77
CA THR A 906 12.27 39.98 -55.81
C THR A 906 12.92 38.63 -56.14
N PHE A 907 12.47 37.54 -55.51
CA PHE A 907 13.02 36.20 -55.73
C PHE A 907 12.71 35.66 -57.13
N ASN A 908 13.67 34.99 -57.75
CA ASN A 908 13.46 34.28 -59.01
C ASN A 908 12.71 32.96 -58.77
N TYR A 909 11.41 32.93 -59.07
CA TYR A 909 10.58 31.75 -58.81
C TYR A 909 10.89 30.52 -59.68
N ASP A 910 11.74 30.63 -60.70
CA ASP A 910 12.29 29.46 -61.39
C ASP A 910 13.16 28.60 -60.47
N ASP A 911 13.75 29.20 -59.43
CA ASP A 911 14.59 28.53 -58.43
C ASP A 911 13.79 28.09 -57.18
N PHE A 912 12.48 28.30 -57.15
CA PHE A 912 11.61 27.99 -56.01
C PHE A 912 11.17 26.51 -55.98
N ASP A 913 11.34 25.82 -54.85
CA ASP A 913 10.72 24.51 -54.61
C ASP A 913 9.50 24.64 -53.67
N ALA A 914 8.32 24.23 -54.14
CA ALA A 914 7.09 24.24 -53.37
C ALA A 914 7.18 23.46 -52.04
N ASN A 915 8.09 22.48 -51.92
CA ASN A 915 8.34 21.78 -50.65
C ASN A 915 8.82 22.70 -49.53
N TRP A 916 9.47 23.82 -49.84
CA TRP A 916 9.96 24.80 -48.87
C TRP A 916 8.86 25.29 -47.92
N LEU A 917 7.61 25.32 -48.38
CA LEU A 917 6.45 25.71 -47.57
C LEU A 917 6.18 24.75 -46.40
N LEU A 918 6.62 23.49 -46.47
CA LEU A 918 6.47 22.52 -45.38
C LEU A 918 7.23 22.99 -44.13
N ASP A 919 8.43 23.56 -44.31
CA ASP A 919 9.22 24.10 -43.21
C ASP A 919 8.76 25.50 -42.78
N CYS A 920 7.86 26.14 -43.53
CA CYS A 920 7.28 27.45 -43.25
C CYS A 920 5.77 27.39 -42.96
N ASN A 921 5.25 26.23 -42.54
CA ASN A 921 3.84 25.99 -42.24
C ASN A 921 3.37 26.68 -40.94
N LYS A 922 3.51 28.00 -40.85
CA LYS A 922 2.98 28.83 -39.77
C LYS A 922 2.10 29.93 -40.36
N PRO A 923 0.94 30.24 -39.75
CA PRO A 923 0.04 31.27 -40.25
C PRO A 923 0.72 32.62 -40.50
N MET A 924 1.69 33.01 -39.66
CA MET A 924 2.44 34.25 -39.83
C MET A 924 3.22 34.31 -41.16
N PHE A 925 3.95 33.24 -41.52
CA PHE A 925 4.68 33.17 -42.79
C PHE A 925 3.71 33.13 -43.97
N LEU A 926 2.73 32.23 -43.91
CA LEU A 926 1.79 32.02 -45.01
C LEU A 926 0.85 33.22 -45.26
N ASN A 927 0.46 33.95 -44.20
CA ASN A 927 -0.33 35.17 -44.35
C ASN A 927 0.44 36.28 -45.05
N ARG A 928 1.75 36.40 -44.77
CA ARG A 928 2.59 37.42 -45.41
C ARG A 928 2.85 37.14 -46.89
N LEU A 929 2.94 35.86 -47.25
CA LEU A 929 3.12 35.41 -48.64
C LEU A 929 1.78 35.27 -49.40
N LYS A 930 0.65 35.46 -48.71
CA LYS A 930 -0.69 35.16 -49.21
C LYS A 930 -0.95 35.85 -50.55
N GLY A 931 -1.49 35.10 -51.51
CA GLY A 931 -1.86 35.63 -52.83
C GLY A 931 -0.70 35.76 -53.83
N ASN A 932 0.52 35.34 -53.47
CA ASN A 932 1.63 35.24 -54.42
C ASN A 932 1.30 34.20 -55.52
N GLY A 933 1.18 34.67 -56.76
CA GLY A 933 0.76 33.87 -57.91
C GLY A 933 1.80 32.83 -58.36
N ASP A 934 3.08 33.11 -58.15
CA ASP A 934 4.16 32.20 -58.53
C ASP A 934 4.24 31.01 -57.57
N ILE A 935 4.03 31.25 -56.28
CA ILE A 935 3.86 30.16 -55.29
C ILE A 935 2.65 29.29 -55.64
N ALA A 936 1.53 29.89 -56.05
CA ALA A 936 0.34 29.13 -56.45
C ALA A 936 0.61 28.21 -57.66
N ASN A 937 1.34 28.73 -58.67
CA ASN A 937 1.74 27.97 -59.85
C ASN A 937 2.70 26.82 -59.50
N ALA A 938 3.70 27.07 -58.65
CA ALA A 938 4.64 26.05 -58.19
C ALA A 938 3.93 24.94 -57.41
N LEU A 939 2.97 25.29 -56.54
CA LEU A 939 2.12 24.33 -55.83
C LEU A 939 1.28 23.48 -56.79
N ASP A 940 0.74 24.07 -57.86
CA ASP A 940 -0.01 23.34 -58.89
C ASP A 940 0.85 22.28 -59.59
N LEU A 941 2.01 22.69 -60.09
CA LEU A 941 2.97 21.78 -60.75
C LEU A 941 3.42 20.66 -59.80
N LYS A 942 3.66 20.99 -58.52
CA LYS A 942 4.09 20.01 -57.52
C LYS A 942 2.99 19.01 -57.20
N LEU A 943 1.76 19.46 -56.95
CA LEU A 943 0.65 18.58 -56.55
C LEU A 943 0.19 17.67 -57.69
N ILE A 944 0.39 18.07 -58.95
CA ILE A 944 0.18 17.21 -60.12
C ILE A 944 1.19 16.06 -60.16
N THR A 945 2.45 16.33 -59.84
CA THR A 945 3.55 15.35 -59.94
C THR A 945 3.69 14.48 -58.69
N SER A 946 3.44 15.03 -57.50
CA SER A 946 3.54 14.35 -56.21
C SER A 946 2.59 14.98 -55.20
N PHE A 947 1.45 14.33 -54.95
CA PHE A 947 0.46 14.83 -54.00
C PHE A 947 1.00 14.89 -52.56
N ASN A 948 0.80 16.02 -51.89
CA ASN A 948 1.07 16.22 -50.46
C ASN A 948 -0.12 16.97 -49.84
N SER A 949 -0.74 16.39 -48.80
CA SER A 949 -1.97 16.93 -48.19
C SER A 949 -1.77 18.29 -47.51
N GLU A 950 -0.60 18.55 -46.93
CA GLU A 950 -0.30 19.84 -46.30
C GLU A 950 -0.14 20.94 -47.34
N LEU A 951 0.64 20.70 -48.40
CA LEU A 951 0.79 21.64 -49.52
C LEU A 951 -0.54 21.93 -50.20
N ALA A 952 -1.38 20.90 -50.39
CA ALA A 952 -2.73 21.09 -50.92
C ALA A 952 -3.57 22.00 -50.01
N SER A 953 -3.57 21.75 -48.70
CA SER A 953 -4.27 22.58 -47.71
C SER A 953 -3.80 24.04 -47.76
N MET A 954 -2.48 24.27 -47.78
CA MET A 954 -1.91 25.62 -47.87
C MET A 954 -2.33 26.34 -49.15
N LYS A 955 -2.26 25.67 -50.30
CA LYS A 955 -2.69 26.21 -51.59
C LYS A 955 -4.11 26.74 -51.49
N TYR A 956 -5.05 25.92 -51.02
CA TYR A 956 -6.46 26.30 -50.95
C TYR A 956 -6.73 27.41 -49.92
N LYS A 957 -5.98 27.42 -48.81
CA LYS A 957 -6.20 28.37 -47.71
C LYS A 957 -5.53 29.73 -47.93
N TYR A 958 -4.37 29.79 -48.58
CA TYR A 958 -3.53 31.00 -48.64
C TYR A 958 -3.20 31.49 -50.07
N PHE A 959 -3.14 30.60 -51.07
CA PHE A 959 -2.62 30.97 -52.41
C PHE A 959 -3.63 30.79 -53.54
N ARG A 960 -4.87 30.41 -53.22
CA ARG A 960 -5.96 30.36 -54.19
C ARG A 960 -6.37 31.79 -54.57
N ARG A 961 -6.39 32.07 -55.87
CA ARG A 961 -6.98 33.29 -56.44
C ARG A 961 -8.45 33.43 -56.11
#